data_AF-A0A2H1E6M3-F1
#
_entry.id   AF-A0A2H1E6M3-F1
#
_cell.length_a   1.000
_cell.length_b   1.000
_cell.length_c   1.000
_cell.angle_alpha   90.00
_cell.angle_beta   90.00
_cell.angle_gamma   90.00
#
_symmetry.space_group_name_H-M   'P 1'
#
loop_
_entity.id
_entity.type
_entity.pdbx_description
1 polymer ?
#
loop_
_entity_poly.entity_id
_entity_poly.type
_entity_poly.pdbx_seq_one_letter_code
_entity_poly.pdbx_strand_id
1 'polypeptide(L)'
;MKKGFLIIQISASLLLMFLVLNGNIFSDKKLGVTDSQKDTSRKKYTTSDYFLKSTTPLIGYLINEKDTIVNWPYESAKIVCDYTKIPFATIKLTDLNDEKYIIPTSLKAICIDDTKKISEKAIQKILKFVANGGNLIIPNFIEDRRFGYLIGLDKDESKYTYNTTAKGIKYQKNFIPNINNVISHKKNIHYGLDLKSFKKDIEVLAYAANEKKYPVIIQNKVGLGKVIFYNSGVVIAKHERGILFASLLSTLEGVPYPIASVAAFFLDDFPSPIYSFRKEPISTEYNITNQEFVNDIWWPDMVTLAKKHNIIYTATIIFNYEENTHPPFFFREWERTRHHNASVPHLITKDFLAKKHELGIHGYNHVSLLKRDWNPKNIDIALLSVKKKWVLNEYERLPASYIPPSNYIDKMGIESLSKFLPSIKYMCSSYEGTFTKGGDREYNPEPYSDYMFGMPRTTSGYYLKDPKRFIKESVYLFTGIWSHFVHPDDVYQFPNKDNDKVRGHFKYRNELSLNWRSKNSKGLKGMFQTMDSILATHRKNYPFTEFLDVRAGGTRVANIRNSNFEHYKDHDFYRVKNLNDNLEAQNWFVYISEKRTKEISKYLKENKIPFTTLPFQKGTLFNVKTAKQSIKIPLAKVSKKIVDFEKISSEYQEDLTFRSTISFSDTMVTEKIKALRKELLLSKTIDLEKWKLYAKYAGWLKREMQFWIDLENYYYINQNYETAALSKELAKLIWYITEGDNEKWLERQILTTNNPEIKLLLLKAYVKNFNTENNSIAITSKLKLIAELEPTVANKTSYISNLLWNNLPETLAVLEILEPSDDYKEIAESIAWFFYEKEQIQKAIAWAKLTDKITIDTKLYWLFNAKLYDELKEFYAQHIKEHPNDDLAKKTMSDIYLTRNKFKESWLIASTINNDYKDYDKTQKELNKVFSYQELPLRKDILINHGTYLLNKEKEQVLVTIESGDAINLHGFINTNKSNIDYFDRSMTYSLVTEKLATHNISATSTLITSEFNHTEQTLYGLQYEFKNSKTGGNKINYAARLRAETNKSRYYYQLALKGNYNIRNSFISLNYDLYPVKNEIAYRKDIYRNQLGLYVERNFKNKTNFRIYSEANYYTDHETDLTFGASANKPIYLFGNHQFGAALEASTSLGSADRVNGFPYFMIKNQSFGGGGVNYLFRNKDNSTNISLDGMYFADSYSGGFSRFRAQINLQFLKYYFLHLNGELFNNKLYHSNSLNIGVTYHIK
;
A
#
# COMPACT_ATOMS: atom_id res chain seq x y z
N MET A 1 -26.64 -47.66 -21.43
CA MET A 1 -26.25 -47.70 -20.00
C MET A 1 -26.60 -46.44 -19.20
N LYS A 2 -26.36 -45.19 -19.68
CA LYS A 2 -26.71 -43.96 -18.92
C LYS A 2 -28.22 -43.70 -18.67
N LYS A 3 -29.15 -44.36 -19.42
CA LYS A 3 -30.61 -44.21 -19.24
C LYS A 3 -31.20 -45.10 -18.13
N GLY A 4 -30.57 -46.24 -17.79
CA GLY A 4 -30.99 -47.09 -16.68
C GLY A 4 -30.58 -46.53 -15.31
N PHE A 5 -29.49 -45.78 -15.26
CA PHE A 5 -28.96 -45.17 -14.03
C PHE A 5 -29.89 -44.07 -13.46
N LEU A 6 -30.66 -43.38 -14.31
CA LEU A 6 -31.57 -42.32 -13.90
C LEU A 6 -32.84 -42.89 -13.23
N ILE A 7 -33.36 -44.02 -13.75
CA ILE A 7 -34.51 -44.72 -13.16
C ILE A 7 -34.11 -45.33 -11.80
N ILE A 8 -32.89 -45.89 -11.71
CA ILE A 8 -32.33 -46.41 -10.45
C ILE A 8 -32.09 -45.28 -9.43
N GLN A 9 -31.65 -44.09 -9.85
CA GLN A 9 -31.49 -42.94 -8.95
C GLN A 9 -32.83 -42.39 -8.43
N ILE A 10 -33.90 -42.42 -9.23
CA ILE A 10 -35.23 -41.99 -8.80
C ILE A 10 -35.81 -42.98 -7.79
N SER A 11 -35.67 -44.29 -8.04
CA SER A 11 -36.07 -45.34 -7.10
C SER A 11 -35.25 -45.31 -5.80
N ALA A 12 -33.94 -45.06 -5.88
CA ALA A 12 -33.07 -44.94 -4.71
C ALA A 12 -33.35 -43.67 -3.88
N SER A 13 -33.74 -42.56 -4.52
CA SER A 13 -34.11 -41.32 -3.83
C SER A 13 -35.45 -41.45 -3.10
N LEU A 14 -36.42 -42.18 -3.68
CA LEU A 14 -37.69 -42.51 -3.03
C LEU A 14 -37.50 -43.47 -1.84
N LEU A 15 -36.57 -44.42 -1.94
CA LEU A 15 -36.23 -45.35 -0.85
C LEU A 15 -35.47 -44.66 0.30
N LEU A 16 -34.57 -43.72 -0.01
CA LEU A 16 -33.84 -42.91 0.97
C LEU A 16 -34.78 -41.94 1.73
N MET A 17 -35.80 -41.42 1.05
CA MET A 17 -36.85 -40.58 1.66
C MET A 17 -37.73 -41.36 2.64
N PHE A 18 -37.90 -42.68 2.41
CA PHE A 18 -38.63 -43.58 3.32
C PHE A 18 -37.81 -43.97 4.56
N LEU A 19 -36.48 -44.01 4.47
CA LEU A 19 -35.56 -44.34 5.57
C LEU A 19 -35.26 -43.16 6.50
N VAL A 20 -35.33 -41.92 5.99
CA VAL A 20 -35.12 -40.70 6.80
C VAL A 20 -36.36 -40.34 7.66
N LEU A 21 -37.50 -40.98 7.43
CA LEU A 21 -38.73 -40.79 8.21
C LEU A 21 -38.79 -41.56 9.54
N ASN A 22 -37.78 -42.38 9.90
CA ASN A 22 -37.80 -43.23 11.10
C ASN A 22 -36.50 -43.22 11.94
N GLY A 23 -36.00 -42.04 12.35
CA GLY A 23 -34.85 -41.96 13.26
C GLY A 23 -34.78 -40.67 14.09
N ASN A 24 -35.00 -40.81 15.40
CA ASN A 24 -34.86 -39.75 16.41
C ASN A 24 -33.40 -39.43 16.75
N ILE A 25 -33.20 -38.19 17.24
CA ILE A 25 -32.29 -37.72 18.32
C ILE A 25 -31.35 -36.54 17.94
N PHE A 26 -31.59 -35.46 18.72
CA PHE A 26 -30.83 -34.25 19.09
C PHE A 26 -29.28 -34.27 19.05
N SER A 27 -28.65 -33.11 18.78
CA SER A 27 -28.19 -32.22 19.87
C SER A 27 -27.48 -30.94 19.39
N ASP A 28 -27.58 -29.92 20.24
CA ASP A 28 -27.12 -28.54 20.14
C ASP A 28 -25.63 -28.33 19.85
N LYS A 29 -25.32 -27.23 19.16
CA LYS A 29 -24.27 -26.30 19.61
C LYS A 29 -24.48 -24.88 19.08
N LYS A 30 -24.73 -23.97 20.03
CA LYS A 30 -24.74 -22.50 19.91
C LYS A 30 -23.41 -21.98 19.34
N LEU A 31 -23.47 -21.05 18.40
CA LEU A 31 -22.36 -20.15 18.06
C LEU A 31 -22.77 -18.73 18.44
N GLY A 32 -22.10 -18.22 19.48
CA GLY A 32 -22.28 -16.89 20.03
C GLY A 32 -21.69 -15.80 19.16
N VAL A 33 -22.39 -14.67 19.17
CA VAL A 33 -21.93 -13.37 18.70
C VAL A 33 -20.82 -12.87 19.61
N THR A 34 -19.73 -12.34 19.05
CA THR A 34 -18.87 -11.38 19.75
C THR A 34 -18.76 -10.10 18.96
N ASP A 35 -19.33 -9.08 19.59
CA ASP A 35 -19.33 -7.67 19.28
C ASP A 35 -17.90 -7.10 19.44
N SER A 36 -17.32 -6.51 18.40
CA SER A 36 -16.06 -5.76 18.52
C SER A 36 -16.33 -4.25 18.60
N GLN A 37 -16.60 -3.84 19.83
CA GLN A 37 -16.35 -2.54 20.48
C GLN A 37 -16.19 -1.28 19.60
N LYS A 38 -17.15 -0.37 19.81
CA LYS A 38 -16.94 1.08 19.85
C LYS A 38 -15.93 1.43 20.94
N ASP A 39 -14.80 2.02 20.56
CA ASP A 39 -14.01 2.89 21.44
C ASP A 39 -14.05 4.30 20.85
N THR A 40 -14.74 5.21 21.55
CA THR A 40 -15.08 6.57 21.08
C THR A 40 -14.20 7.66 21.69
N SER A 41 -13.05 7.34 22.30
CA SER A 41 -12.09 8.38 22.72
C SER A 41 -10.71 8.15 22.10
N ARG A 42 -10.23 9.08 21.27
CA ARG A 42 -8.85 9.03 20.77
C ARG A 42 -7.92 9.53 21.87
N LYS A 43 -7.07 8.67 22.41
CA LYS A 43 -5.99 9.08 23.31
C LYS A 43 -4.91 9.83 22.54
N LYS A 44 -4.51 11.01 23.03
CA LYS A 44 -3.35 11.75 22.52
C LYS A 44 -2.05 11.08 22.97
N TYR A 45 -1.05 11.07 22.10
CA TYR A 45 0.33 10.75 22.43
C TYR A 45 1.01 11.99 23.01
N THR A 46 1.83 11.77 24.04
CA THR A 46 2.58 12.80 24.75
C THR A 46 3.99 12.30 25.05
N THR A 47 4.92 13.23 25.27
CA THR A 47 6.27 12.95 25.79
C THR A 47 6.39 13.41 27.23
N SER A 48 7.17 12.70 28.03
CA SER A 48 7.51 13.12 29.37
C SER A 48 8.65 14.14 29.37
N ASP A 49 8.41 15.28 29.99
CA ASP A 49 9.45 16.30 30.28
C ASP A 49 10.07 16.13 31.68
N TYR A 50 9.83 15.00 32.36
CA TYR A 50 10.29 14.79 33.73
C TYR A 50 11.81 14.87 33.86
N PHE A 51 12.55 14.46 32.82
CA PHE A 51 14.02 14.56 32.76
C PHE A 51 14.55 16.01 32.86
N LEU A 52 13.74 17.02 32.49
CA LEU A 52 14.06 18.45 32.63
C LEU A 52 13.69 19.02 34.00
N LYS A 53 12.78 18.37 34.72
CA LYS A 53 12.23 18.86 36.00
C LYS A 53 12.98 18.34 37.23
N SER A 54 14.02 17.53 37.03
CA SER A 54 14.80 16.97 38.13
C SER A 54 15.60 18.03 38.88
N THR A 55 15.50 18.04 40.20
CA THR A 55 16.33 18.88 41.08
C THR A 55 17.77 18.37 41.22
N THR A 56 18.07 17.18 40.70
CA THR A 56 19.40 16.55 40.74
C THR A 56 19.85 16.17 39.33
N PRO A 57 20.14 17.15 38.44
CA PRO A 57 20.56 16.87 37.08
C PRO A 57 21.90 16.14 37.03
N LEU A 58 22.08 15.26 36.03
CA LEU A 58 23.33 14.53 35.79
C LEU A 58 24.13 15.13 34.63
N ILE A 59 23.43 15.66 33.62
CA ILE A 59 24.03 16.34 32.47
C ILE A 59 23.61 17.80 32.49
N GLY A 60 24.57 18.69 32.32
CA GLY A 60 24.35 20.13 32.13
C GLY A 60 24.76 20.53 30.71
N TYR A 61 24.05 21.48 30.11
CA TYR A 61 24.48 22.11 28.87
C TYR A 61 24.54 23.63 29.07
N LEU A 62 25.70 24.23 28.77
CA LEU A 62 25.89 25.68 28.86
C LEU A 62 25.24 26.36 27.65
N ILE A 63 24.28 27.26 27.88
CA ILE A 63 23.68 28.07 26.83
C ILE A 63 23.94 29.55 27.07
N ASN A 64 24.13 30.30 25.99
CA ASN A 64 24.08 31.75 26.03
C ASN A 64 22.66 32.22 25.70
N GLU A 65 22.00 32.82 26.69
CA GLU A 65 20.61 33.29 26.57
C GLU A 65 20.42 34.36 25.49
N LYS A 66 21.50 35.01 25.05
CA LYS A 66 21.48 36.06 24.02
C LYS A 66 21.61 35.52 22.59
N ASP A 67 21.90 34.22 22.40
CA ASP A 67 22.04 33.67 21.07
C ASP A 67 20.65 33.44 20.44
N THR A 68 20.39 34.11 19.32
CA THR A 68 19.12 34.02 18.57
C THR A 68 19.11 32.90 17.52
N ILE A 69 20.24 32.20 17.35
CA ILE A 69 20.42 31.13 16.36
C ILE A 69 20.16 29.77 17.01
N VAL A 70 19.55 28.84 16.26
CA VAL A 70 19.34 27.45 16.69
C VAL A 70 20.68 26.77 16.97
N ASN A 71 20.85 26.32 18.21
CA ASN A 71 22.04 25.60 18.66
C ASN A 71 21.86 24.08 18.48
N TRP A 72 22.36 23.53 17.38
CA TRP A 72 22.19 22.10 17.04
C TRP A 72 22.80 21.13 18.06
N PRO A 73 24.01 21.37 18.60
CA PRO A 73 24.57 20.51 19.65
C PRO A 73 23.74 20.50 20.94
N TYR A 74 23.19 21.66 21.37
CA TYR A 74 22.27 21.74 22.52
C TYR A 74 21.00 20.91 22.30
N GLU A 75 20.32 21.11 21.17
CA GLU A 75 19.09 20.36 20.84
C GLU A 75 19.37 18.86 20.75
N SER A 76 20.52 18.48 20.19
CA SER A 76 20.96 17.08 20.14
C SER A 76 21.17 16.50 21.53
N ALA A 77 21.84 17.23 22.45
CA ALA A 77 22.04 16.80 23.84
C ALA A 77 20.71 16.63 24.58
N LYS A 78 19.80 17.61 24.44
CA LYS A 78 18.47 17.59 25.05
C LYS A 78 17.65 16.40 24.58
N ILE A 79 17.61 16.15 23.26
CA ILE A 79 16.83 15.04 22.68
C ILE A 79 17.40 13.66 23.08
N VAL A 80 18.72 13.47 23.11
CA VAL A 80 19.27 12.17 23.55
C VAL A 80 19.04 11.94 25.04
N CYS A 81 19.09 12.99 25.88
CA CYS A 81 18.74 12.89 27.30
C CYS A 81 17.25 12.60 27.49
N ASP A 82 16.38 13.15 26.65
CA ASP A 82 14.97 12.82 26.64
C ASP A 82 14.73 11.35 26.26
N TYR A 83 15.34 10.85 25.18
CA TYR A 83 15.21 9.45 24.77
C TYR A 83 15.64 8.47 25.87
N THR A 84 16.71 8.82 26.56
CA THR A 84 17.32 8.00 27.62
C THR A 84 16.79 8.32 29.01
N LYS A 85 15.90 9.31 29.13
CA LYS A 85 15.33 9.78 30.39
C LYS A 85 16.37 10.17 31.46
N ILE A 86 17.57 10.54 31.02
CA ILE A 86 18.66 10.97 31.89
C ILE A 86 18.39 12.43 32.33
N PRO A 87 18.46 12.73 33.65
CA PRO A 87 18.24 14.09 34.15
C PRO A 87 19.16 15.14 33.50
N PHE A 88 18.56 16.15 32.88
CA PHE A 88 19.23 17.18 32.09
C PHE A 88 18.89 18.58 32.63
N ALA A 89 19.92 19.42 32.76
CA ALA A 89 19.76 20.83 33.12
C ALA A 89 20.37 21.74 32.05
N THR A 90 19.73 22.88 31.86
CA THR A 90 20.28 23.99 31.10
C THR A 90 21.01 24.92 32.06
N ILE A 91 22.29 25.17 31.82
CA ILE A 91 23.12 26.10 32.61
C ILE A 91 23.19 27.40 31.83
N LYS A 92 22.70 28.50 32.40
CA LYS A 92 22.77 29.80 31.74
C LYS A 92 24.17 30.38 31.89
N LEU A 93 24.67 31.00 30.83
CA LEU A 93 25.98 31.67 30.86
C LEU A 93 26.03 32.82 31.89
N THR A 94 24.93 33.53 32.05
CA THR A 94 24.73 34.60 33.05
C THR A 94 24.93 34.06 34.47
N ASP A 95 24.24 32.97 34.81
CA ASP A 95 24.39 32.27 36.09
C ASP A 95 25.82 31.80 36.30
N LEU A 96 26.42 31.10 35.32
CA LEU A 96 27.77 30.57 35.46
C LEU A 96 28.82 31.68 35.74
N ASN A 97 28.64 32.85 35.13
CA ASN A 97 29.48 34.03 35.33
C ASN A 97 29.23 34.75 36.67
N ASP A 98 28.07 34.60 37.31
CA ASP A 98 27.78 35.16 38.64
C ASP A 98 28.59 34.41 39.71
N GLU A 99 29.39 35.11 40.50
CA GLU A 99 30.21 34.54 41.58
C GLU A 99 29.45 33.65 42.56
N LYS A 100 28.17 33.95 42.83
CA LYS A 100 27.33 33.20 43.77
C LYS A 100 26.86 31.85 43.23
N TYR A 101 26.93 31.64 41.92
CA TYR A 101 26.49 30.40 41.30
C TYR A 101 27.46 29.25 41.58
N ILE A 102 26.91 28.16 42.11
CA ILE A 102 27.61 26.91 42.40
C ILE A 102 27.11 25.84 41.44
N ILE A 103 28.04 25.18 40.74
CA ILE A 103 27.72 24.04 39.87
C ILE A 103 27.15 22.90 40.75
N PRO A 104 25.92 22.40 40.46
CA PRO A 104 25.31 21.33 41.24
C PRO A 104 26.20 20.08 41.36
N THR A 105 26.34 19.55 42.58
CA THR A 105 27.20 18.38 42.87
C THR A 105 26.67 17.07 42.26
N SER A 106 25.41 17.05 41.84
CA SER A 106 24.81 15.93 41.11
C SER A 106 25.34 15.80 39.69
N LEU A 107 25.78 16.90 39.06
CA LEU A 107 26.24 16.93 37.69
C LEU A 107 27.48 16.04 37.51
N LYS A 108 27.45 15.25 36.43
CA LYS A 108 28.54 14.37 35.99
C LYS A 108 29.21 14.89 34.74
N ALA A 109 28.48 15.56 33.86
CA ALA A 109 29.04 16.19 32.68
C ALA A 109 28.44 17.58 32.43
N ILE A 110 29.26 18.47 31.90
CA ILE A 110 28.84 19.75 31.32
C ILE A 110 29.24 19.74 29.84
N CYS A 111 28.32 20.10 28.95
CA CYS A 111 28.60 20.38 27.55
C CYS A 111 28.78 21.88 27.34
N ILE A 112 29.82 22.27 26.58
CA ILE A 112 30.13 23.66 26.23
C ILE A 112 30.53 23.72 24.77
N ASP A 113 29.87 24.57 23.98
CA ASP A 113 30.16 24.78 22.57
C ASP A 113 30.70 26.17 22.22
N ASP A 114 30.31 27.21 22.98
CA ASP A 114 30.90 28.55 22.92
C ASP A 114 31.70 28.86 24.20
N THR A 115 33.02 28.92 24.06
CA THR A 115 33.93 29.22 25.17
C THR A 115 34.26 30.72 25.29
N LYS A 116 34.11 31.50 24.21
CA LYS A 116 34.65 32.88 24.15
C LYS A 116 34.00 33.81 25.16
N LYS A 117 32.70 33.64 25.42
CA LYS A 117 31.91 34.50 26.31
C LYS A 117 31.97 34.09 27.79
N ILE A 118 32.72 33.03 28.13
CA ILE A 118 32.89 32.56 29.51
C ILE A 118 33.92 33.45 30.21
N SER A 119 33.58 33.97 31.39
CA SER A 119 34.51 34.78 32.19
C SER A 119 35.62 33.92 32.81
N GLU A 120 36.76 34.54 33.16
CA GLU A 120 37.88 33.82 33.78
C GLU A 120 37.47 33.14 35.10
N LYS A 121 36.63 33.81 35.90
CA LYS A 121 36.07 33.25 37.15
C LYS A 121 35.19 32.02 36.87
N ALA A 122 34.39 32.04 35.81
CA ALA A 122 33.60 30.89 35.39
C ALA A 122 34.49 29.73 34.90
N ILE A 123 35.59 30.01 34.19
CA ILE A 123 36.56 28.98 33.80
C ILE A 123 37.18 28.33 35.03
N GLN A 124 37.52 29.09 36.08
CA GLN A 124 37.99 28.54 37.35
C GLN A 124 36.98 27.61 38.02
N LYS A 125 35.67 27.95 37.98
CA LYS A 125 34.61 27.05 38.47
C LYS A 125 34.54 25.75 37.67
N ILE A 126 34.64 25.83 36.34
CA ILE A 126 34.68 24.66 35.46
C ILE A 126 35.92 23.81 35.77
N LEU A 127 37.10 24.43 35.92
CA LEU A 127 38.33 23.74 36.29
C LEU A 127 38.18 23.01 37.62
N LYS A 128 37.61 23.66 38.65
CA LYS A 128 37.31 23.04 39.95
C LYS A 128 36.33 21.89 39.84
N PHE A 129 35.30 22.03 39.00
CA PHE A 129 34.34 20.95 38.73
C PHE A 129 35.04 19.73 38.09
N VAL A 130 35.85 19.94 37.05
CA VAL A 130 36.56 18.85 36.37
C VAL A 130 37.60 18.21 37.28
N ALA A 131 38.39 19.01 38.00
CA ALA A 131 39.40 18.52 38.94
C ALA A 131 38.79 17.58 40.00
N ASN A 132 37.59 17.90 40.48
CA ASN A 132 36.86 17.10 41.47
C ASN A 132 36.04 15.92 40.90
N GLY A 133 36.25 15.54 39.63
CA GLY A 133 35.64 14.36 39.02
C GLY A 133 34.45 14.64 38.11
N GLY A 134 34.09 15.92 37.93
CA GLY A 134 33.20 16.35 36.85
C GLY A 134 33.83 16.14 35.48
N ASN A 135 33.02 16.09 34.43
CA ASN A 135 33.49 15.87 33.06
C ASN A 135 33.05 17.02 32.15
N LEU A 136 33.90 17.38 31.20
CA LEU A 136 33.59 18.41 30.21
C LEU A 136 33.50 17.77 28.83
N ILE A 137 32.50 18.14 28.03
CA ILE A 137 32.37 17.75 26.63
C ILE A 137 32.30 19.02 25.80
N ILE A 138 33.21 19.13 24.85
CA ILE A 138 33.28 20.25 23.91
C ILE A 138 33.01 19.67 22.51
N PRO A 139 31.76 19.74 22.01
CA PRO A 139 31.30 19.00 20.84
C PRO A 139 31.66 19.66 19.50
N ASN A 140 32.59 20.61 19.50
CA ASN A 140 33.04 21.35 18.33
C ASN A 140 34.47 21.86 18.54
N PHE A 141 35.12 22.21 17.43
CA PHE A 141 36.42 22.89 17.49
C PHE A 141 36.31 24.26 18.19
N ILE A 142 37.29 24.58 19.04
CA ILE A 142 37.43 25.87 19.73
C ILE A 142 38.86 26.39 19.59
N GLU A 143 39.02 27.71 19.59
CA GLU A 143 40.31 28.42 19.51
C GLU A 143 40.65 29.17 20.79
N ASP A 144 39.77 29.10 21.80
CA ASP A 144 39.95 29.85 23.05
C ASP A 144 41.14 29.28 23.83
N ARG A 145 42.25 30.03 23.82
CA ARG A 145 43.51 29.64 24.46
C ARG A 145 43.36 29.37 25.96
N ARG A 146 42.37 29.99 26.62
CA ARG A 146 42.08 29.77 28.05
C ARG A 146 41.63 28.33 28.33
N PHE A 147 41.07 27.65 27.33
CA PHE A 147 40.72 26.23 27.43
C PHE A 147 41.88 25.29 27.04
N GLY A 148 43.04 25.80 26.65
CA GLY A 148 44.19 25.01 26.18
C GLY A 148 44.63 23.92 27.15
N TYR A 149 44.76 24.25 28.44
CA TYR A 149 45.04 23.26 29.50
C TYR A 149 43.97 22.17 29.57
N LEU A 150 42.69 22.55 29.53
CA LEU A 150 41.54 21.64 29.64
C LEU A 150 41.46 20.67 28.46
N ILE A 151 41.62 21.16 27.22
CA ILE A 151 41.59 20.30 26.02
C ILE A 151 42.91 19.55 25.76
N GLY A 152 43.95 19.83 26.54
CA GLY A 152 45.22 19.12 26.46
C GLY A 152 46.15 19.60 25.35
N LEU A 153 46.11 20.89 24.99
CA LEU A 153 47.11 21.47 24.08
C LEU A 153 48.51 21.41 24.71
N ASP A 154 49.53 21.18 23.89
CA ASP A 154 50.93 21.28 24.32
C ASP A 154 51.22 22.73 24.76
N LYS A 155 52.16 22.97 25.67
CA LYS A 155 52.51 24.34 26.08
C LYS A 155 53.15 25.09 24.90
N ASP A 156 53.96 24.40 24.09
CA ASP A 156 54.70 24.95 22.95
C ASP A 156 53.79 25.22 21.74
N GLU A 157 53.41 26.49 21.53
CA GLU A 157 52.55 26.91 20.43
C GLU A 157 53.17 26.66 19.05
N SER A 158 54.50 26.50 18.93
CA SER A 158 55.15 26.20 17.64
C SER A 158 54.75 24.83 17.08
N LYS A 159 54.22 23.94 17.93
CA LYS A 159 53.69 22.63 17.52
C LYS A 159 52.26 22.71 17.00
N TYR A 160 51.60 23.87 17.06
CA TYR A 160 50.22 24.03 16.62
C TYR A 160 50.18 24.07 15.10
N THR A 161 49.78 22.97 14.49
CA THR A 161 49.61 22.91 13.04
C THR A 161 48.19 22.53 12.70
N TYR A 162 47.59 23.36 11.86
CA TYR A 162 46.27 23.13 11.33
C TYR A 162 46.33 22.16 10.16
N ASN A 163 45.38 21.24 10.15
CA ASN A 163 45.22 20.25 9.10
C ASN A 163 43.94 20.54 8.31
N THR A 164 44.10 20.80 7.02
CA THR A 164 43.02 21.10 6.08
C THR A 164 42.70 19.93 5.15
N THR A 165 43.38 18.80 5.30
CA THR A 165 43.27 17.64 4.41
C THR A 165 42.62 16.41 5.08
N ALA A 166 42.65 16.33 6.41
CA ALA A 166 42.09 15.24 7.19
C ALA A 166 40.55 15.19 7.06
N LYS A 167 40.04 14.01 6.66
CA LYS A 167 38.64 13.74 6.32
C LYS A 167 38.12 12.42 6.90
N GLY A 168 36.83 12.43 7.23
CA GLY A 168 36.08 11.26 7.68
C GLY A 168 36.51 10.71 9.04
N ILE A 169 35.61 9.99 9.72
CA ILE A 169 35.83 9.53 11.10
C ILE A 169 36.00 8.01 11.11
N LYS A 170 37.13 7.57 11.67
CA LYS A 170 37.38 6.17 12.03
C LYS A 170 37.41 6.01 13.54
N TYR A 171 36.47 5.25 14.07
CA TYR A 171 36.30 5.02 15.50
C TYR A 171 37.29 3.99 16.03
N GLN A 172 37.68 4.15 17.29
CA GLN A 172 38.46 3.16 18.02
C GLN A 172 37.75 2.72 19.29
N LYS A 173 38.23 1.62 19.90
CA LYS A 173 37.82 1.15 21.23
C LYS A 173 36.31 0.94 21.38
N ASN A 174 35.59 0.63 20.31
CA ASN A 174 34.12 0.52 20.32
C ASN A 174 33.48 1.80 20.87
N PHE A 175 33.91 2.96 20.36
CA PHE A 175 33.39 4.26 20.78
C PHE A 175 31.86 4.30 20.77
N ILE A 176 31.26 3.77 19.70
CA ILE A 176 29.90 3.22 19.68
C ILE A 176 30.05 1.70 19.45
N PRO A 177 29.19 0.84 20.01
CA PRO A 177 29.28 -0.60 19.80
C PRO A 177 29.23 -0.97 18.31
N ASN A 178 29.98 -2.01 17.91
CA ASN A 178 29.92 -2.63 16.57
C ASN A 178 30.38 -1.78 15.36
N ILE A 179 30.94 -0.57 15.57
CA ILE A 179 31.33 0.35 14.48
C ILE A 179 32.84 0.60 14.30
N ASN A 180 33.74 -0.15 14.96
CA ASN A 180 35.20 0.06 14.81
C ASN A 180 35.71 -0.01 13.37
N ASN A 181 35.06 -0.81 12.52
CA ASN A 181 35.41 -0.97 11.11
C ASN A 181 34.55 -0.10 10.18
N VAL A 182 33.73 0.80 10.72
CA VAL A 182 32.85 1.69 9.98
C VAL A 182 33.52 3.05 9.87
N ILE A 183 33.49 3.63 8.67
CA ILE A 183 33.96 4.99 8.42
C ILE A 183 32.74 5.88 8.15
N SER A 184 32.50 6.88 9.00
CA SER A 184 31.47 7.91 8.78
C SER A 184 32.08 9.21 8.24
N HIS A 185 31.25 10.13 7.74
CA HIS A 185 31.66 11.46 7.23
C HIS A 185 32.80 11.45 6.20
N LYS A 186 32.91 10.41 5.34
CA LYS A 186 34.04 10.17 4.41
C LYS A 186 34.50 11.39 3.60
N LYS A 187 33.60 12.35 3.33
CA LYS A 187 33.87 13.55 2.53
C LYS A 187 34.15 14.81 3.36
N ASN A 188 33.76 14.85 4.64
CA ASN A 188 33.86 16.05 5.48
C ASN A 188 35.30 16.22 5.97
N ILE A 189 35.85 17.44 5.82
CA ILE A 189 37.15 17.85 6.35
C ILE A 189 36.99 18.31 7.80
N HIS A 190 37.96 18.00 8.65
CA HIS A 190 37.89 18.31 10.09
C HIS A 190 38.34 19.73 10.45
N TYR A 191 39.26 20.37 9.72
CA TYR A 191 39.73 21.74 10.00
C TYR A 191 40.13 21.99 11.47
N GLY A 192 41.05 21.18 12.02
CA GLY A 192 41.53 21.33 13.38
C GLY A 192 43.03 21.05 13.49
N LEU A 193 43.50 20.73 14.70
CA LEU A 193 44.92 20.64 15.02
C LEU A 193 45.49 19.23 14.84
N ASP A 194 46.73 19.11 14.36
CA ASP A 194 47.42 17.82 14.30
C ASP A 194 47.74 17.25 15.69
N LEU A 195 48.00 15.95 15.76
CA LEU A 195 48.32 15.26 17.01
C LEU A 195 49.49 15.86 17.78
N LYS A 196 50.49 16.43 17.09
CA LYS A 196 51.65 17.07 17.72
C LYS A 196 51.32 18.35 18.49
N SER A 197 50.15 18.94 18.24
CA SER A 197 49.67 20.15 18.93
C SER A 197 49.12 19.86 20.33
N PHE A 198 48.95 18.58 20.68
CA PHE A 198 48.44 18.12 21.97
C PHE A 198 49.56 17.48 22.82
N LYS A 199 49.35 17.45 24.13
CA LYS A 199 50.27 16.78 25.08
C LYS A 199 50.38 15.29 24.77
N LYS A 200 51.53 14.68 25.02
CA LYS A 200 51.79 13.26 24.66
C LYS A 200 50.87 12.25 25.36
N ASP A 201 50.26 12.62 26.48
CA ASP A 201 49.43 11.77 27.32
C ASP A 201 47.91 11.88 27.02
N ILE A 202 47.52 12.67 26.01
CA ILE A 202 46.13 12.70 25.56
C ILE A 202 45.70 11.35 24.98
N GLU A 203 44.43 11.00 25.19
CA GLU A 203 43.86 9.79 24.62
C GLU A 203 43.04 10.12 23.38
N VAL A 204 43.35 9.51 22.24
CA VAL A 204 42.54 9.63 21.03
C VAL A 204 41.44 8.56 21.03
N LEU A 205 40.19 8.98 20.83
CA LEU A 205 38.99 8.14 20.77
C LEU A 205 38.55 7.87 19.32
N ALA A 206 38.84 8.80 18.40
CA ALA A 206 38.59 8.64 16.97
C ALA A 206 39.66 9.37 16.14
N TYR A 207 40.02 8.81 14.99
CA TYR A 207 41.00 9.35 14.05
C TYR A 207 40.35 9.72 12.72
N ALA A 208 41.05 10.54 11.92
CA ALA A 208 40.62 10.76 10.55
C ALA A 208 40.74 9.47 9.72
N ALA A 209 39.84 9.29 8.76
CA ALA A 209 39.78 8.07 7.96
C ALA A 209 40.89 8.00 6.90
N ASN A 210 41.20 9.13 6.26
CA ASN A 210 42.28 9.24 5.28
C ASN A 210 43.66 9.45 5.95
N GLU A 211 43.71 10.14 7.10
CA GLU A 211 44.93 10.49 7.80
C GLU A 211 44.94 9.90 9.21
N LYS A 212 45.46 8.68 9.33
CA LYS A 212 45.39 7.85 10.54
C LYS A 212 46.07 8.45 11.79
N LYS A 213 46.76 9.59 11.68
CA LYS A 213 47.39 10.31 12.79
C LYS A 213 46.61 11.54 13.24
N TYR A 214 45.65 12.04 12.46
CA TYR A 214 44.86 13.21 12.86
C TYR A 214 43.84 12.82 13.95
N PRO A 215 43.85 13.47 15.12
CA PRO A 215 42.97 13.10 16.22
C PRO A 215 41.64 13.86 16.13
N VAL A 216 40.55 13.19 15.79
CA VAL A 216 39.22 13.82 15.61
C VAL A 216 38.52 14.04 16.94
N ILE A 217 38.53 13.03 17.80
CA ILE A 217 37.95 13.10 19.15
C ILE A 217 39.04 12.71 20.13
N ILE A 218 39.34 13.59 21.08
CA ILE A 218 40.35 13.37 22.10
C ILE A 218 39.76 13.47 23.50
N GLN A 219 40.45 12.84 24.44
CA GLN A 219 40.13 12.85 25.85
C GLN A 219 41.39 13.23 26.63
N ASN A 220 41.32 14.33 27.35
CA ASN A 220 42.34 14.79 28.29
C ASN A 220 41.89 14.49 29.73
N LYS A 221 42.81 14.09 30.61
CA LYS A 221 42.51 13.88 32.03
C LYS A 221 42.93 15.11 32.83
N VAL A 222 42.04 15.60 33.69
CA VAL A 222 42.32 16.76 34.56
C VAL A 222 41.79 16.44 35.96
N GLY A 223 42.70 16.31 36.94
CA GLY A 223 42.37 15.82 38.27
C GLY A 223 41.71 14.43 38.25
N LEU A 224 40.53 14.30 38.87
CA LEU A 224 39.73 13.06 38.83
C LEU A 224 38.79 12.98 37.62
N GLY A 225 38.60 14.10 36.91
CA GLY A 225 37.71 14.21 35.77
C GLY A 225 38.42 14.06 34.42
N LYS A 226 37.66 14.31 33.36
CA LYS A 226 38.18 14.32 31.99
C LYS A 226 37.45 15.34 31.12
N VAL A 227 38.14 15.79 30.08
CA VAL A 227 37.63 16.67 29.04
C VAL A 227 37.63 15.90 27.73
N ILE A 228 36.47 15.78 27.09
CA ILE A 228 36.34 15.21 25.75
C ILE A 228 36.19 16.37 24.77
N PHE A 229 37.13 16.50 23.84
CA PHE A 229 37.17 17.58 22.85
C PHE A 229 37.05 17.05 21.43
N TYR A 230 36.17 17.66 20.64
CA TYR A 230 35.98 17.33 19.24
C TYR A 230 36.83 18.29 18.41
N ASN A 231 38.00 17.81 18.00
CA ASN A 231 38.92 18.51 17.14
C ASN A 231 38.45 18.43 15.68
N SER A 232 37.26 18.96 15.42
CA SER A 232 36.57 18.88 14.14
C SER A 232 35.56 20.02 13.98
N GLY A 233 35.43 20.52 12.75
CA GLY A 233 34.35 21.40 12.28
C GLY A 233 33.09 20.65 11.83
N VAL A 234 32.95 19.35 12.13
CA VAL A 234 31.72 18.61 11.87
C VAL A 234 30.73 19.01 12.96
N VAL A 235 29.63 19.66 12.57
CA VAL A 235 28.60 20.11 13.50
C VAL A 235 27.83 18.90 14.03
N ILE A 236 27.62 18.86 15.35
CA ILE A 236 26.79 17.84 15.98
C ILE A 236 25.31 18.21 15.77
N ALA A 237 24.66 17.47 14.88
CA ALA A 237 23.24 17.52 14.65
C ALA A 237 22.62 16.12 14.80
N LYS A 238 21.43 15.93 14.24
CA LYS A 238 20.64 14.70 14.37
C LYS A 238 21.38 13.43 13.96
N HIS A 239 22.17 13.48 12.89
CA HIS A 239 22.92 12.33 12.38
C HIS A 239 24.05 11.93 13.35
N GLU A 240 24.67 12.91 14.02
CA GLU A 240 25.81 12.75 14.92
C GLU A 240 25.43 12.49 16.38
N ARG A 241 24.14 12.44 16.73
CA ARG A 241 23.65 12.24 18.11
C ARG A 241 24.27 11.04 18.83
N GLY A 242 24.54 9.94 18.14
CA GLY A 242 25.21 8.78 18.74
C GLY A 242 26.67 9.05 19.13
N ILE A 243 27.36 9.97 18.45
CA ILE A 243 28.73 10.39 18.81
C ILE A 243 28.67 11.17 20.13
N LEU A 244 27.79 12.18 20.19
CA LEU A 244 27.57 12.98 21.38
C LEU A 244 27.13 12.12 22.57
N PHE A 245 26.14 11.25 22.36
CA PHE A 245 25.64 10.38 23.42
C PHE A 245 26.68 9.36 23.87
N ALA A 246 27.53 8.84 22.99
CA ALA A 246 28.65 7.98 23.39
C ALA A 246 29.66 8.72 24.28
N SER A 247 29.95 10.01 24.00
CA SER A 247 30.76 10.85 24.88
C SER A 247 30.09 11.04 26.25
N LEU A 248 28.80 11.40 26.28
CA LEU A 248 28.02 11.58 27.51
C LEU A 248 27.96 10.30 28.34
N LEU A 249 27.60 9.17 27.73
CA LEU A 249 27.46 7.88 28.40
C LEU A 249 28.76 7.45 29.09
N SER A 250 29.92 7.77 28.51
CA SER A 250 31.24 7.49 29.10
C SER A 250 31.52 8.24 30.42
N THR A 251 30.70 9.24 30.77
CA THR A 251 30.78 10.02 32.02
C THR A 251 29.79 9.54 33.09
N LEU A 252 28.91 8.60 32.73
CA LEU A 252 27.75 8.17 33.52
C LEU A 252 27.93 6.74 34.06
N GLU A 253 29.10 6.46 34.65
CA GLU A 253 29.43 5.16 35.26
C GLU A 253 28.30 4.66 36.19
N GLY A 254 27.75 3.48 35.88
CA GLY A 254 26.73 2.83 36.70
C GLY A 254 25.34 3.47 36.66
N VAL A 255 25.10 4.45 35.79
CA VAL A 255 23.77 5.07 35.60
C VAL A 255 22.99 4.29 34.54
N PRO A 256 21.87 3.64 34.89
CA PRO A 256 21.00 2.98 33.92
C PRO A 256 20.14 3.97 33.14
N TYR A 257 19.78 3.60 31.91
CA TYR A 257 18.73 4.25 31.15
C TYR A 257 17.84 3.22 30.44
N PRO A 258 16.51 3.46 30.36
CA PRO A 258 15.59 2.54 29.70
C PRO A 258 15.77 2.59 28.17
N ILE A 259 15.62 1.43 27.52
CA ILE A 259 15.60 1.30 26.06
C ILE A 259 14.37 0.53 25.59
N ALA A 260 13.91 0.76 24.37
CA ALA A 260 12.77 0.04 23.82
C ALA A 260 13.09 -1.43 23.52
N SER A 261 14.32 -1.71 23.06
CA SER A 261 14.76 -3.04 22.62
C SER A 261 13.84 -3.64 21.55
N VAL A 262 13.52 -2.84 20.54
CA VAL A 262 12.59 -3.16 19.45
C VAL A 262 13.31 -3.06 18.11
N ALA A 263 13.13 -4.07 17.27
CA ALA A 263 13.41 -3.97 15.85
C ALA A 263 12.11 -4.10 15.04
N ALA A 264 11.77 -3.08 14.25
CA ALA A 264 10.59 -3.07 13.39
C ALA A 264 11.03 -3.22 11.94
N PHE A 265 10.51 -4.25 11.26
CA PHE A 265 10.83 -4.55 9.87
C PHE A 265 9.64 -4.35 8.95
N PHE A 266 9.86 -3.52 7.95
CA PHE A 266 8.84 -3.12 6.99
C PHE A 266 9.07 -3.80 5.66
N LEU A 267 8.01 -4.40 5.13
CA LEU A 267 7.92 -4.75 3.72
C LEU A 267 7.23 -3.56 3.03
N ASP A 268 8.06 -2.62 2.58
CA ASP A 268 7.60 -1.40 1.95
C ASP A 268 6.99 -1.74 0.59
N ASP A 269 5.90 -1.06 0.25
CA ASP A 269 5.20 -1.25 -1.01
C ASP A 269 4.89 -2.74 -1.32
N PHE A 270 4.35 -3.43 -0.32
CA PHE A 270 4.01 -4.85 -0.41
C PHE A 270 2.79 -5.18 0.48
N PRO A 271 1.86 -6.02 0.03
CA PRO A 271 1.71 -6.50 -1.35
C PRO A 271 1.35 -5.34 -2.30
N SER A 272 1.80 -5.43 -3.54
CA SER A 272 1.57 -4.41 -4.58
C SER A 272 1.00 -5.03 -5.86
N PRO A 273 0.46 -4.22 -6.80
CA PRO A 273 0.15 -4.69 -8.14
C PRO A 273 1.40 -5.30 -8.80
N ILE A 274 1.24 -6.49 -9.38
CA ILE A 274 2.36 -7.26 -9.90
C ILE A 274 2.33 -7.31 -11.42
N TYR A 275 3.50 -7.16 -12.06
CA TYR A 275 3.67 -7.08 -13.50
C TYR A 275 4.44 -8.29 -14.04
N SER A 276 4.02 -8.78 -15.21
CA SER A 276 4.60 -9.95 -15.87
C SER A 276 5.74 -9.56 -16.81
N PHE A 277 6.82 -8.98 -16.27
CA PHE A 277 8.06 -8.73 -17.02
C PHE A 277 9.21 -9.57 -16.44
N ARG A 278 10.17 -9.95 -17.29
CA ARG A 278 11.44 -10.56 -16.86
C ARG A 278 12.51 -9.48 -16.85
N LYS A 279 13.29 -9.39 -15.77
CA LYS A 279 14.36 -8.41 -15.62
C LYS A 279 15.53 -9.00 -14.87
N GLU A 280 16.75 -8.58 -15.23
CA GLU A 280 17.95 -8.94 -14.48
C GLU A 280 17.93 -8.36 -13.06
N PRO A 281 18.58 -8.99 -12.06
CA PRO A 281 19.35 -10.25 -12.15
C PRO A 281 18.49 -11.52 -12.06
N ILE A 282 17.19 -11.39 -11.77
CA ILE A 282 16.27 -12.52 -11.58
C ILE A 282 16.09 -13.34 -12.87
N SER A 283 16.14 -12.68 -14.02
CA SER A 283 16.13 -13.32 -15.33
C SER A 283 17.30 -14.31 -15.48
N THR A 284 18.54 -13.91 -15.21
CA THR A 284 19.68 -14.85 -15.23
C THR A 284 19.58 -15.93 -14.14
N GLU A 285 19.14 -15.56 -12.93
CA GLU A 285 19.17 -16.48 -11.79
C GLU A 285 18.10 -17.57 -11.82
N TYR A 286 16.91 -17.24 -12.33
CA TYR A 286 15.73 -18.12 -12.28
C TYR A 286 14.97 -18.22 -13.59
N ASN A 287 15.19 -17.31 -14.55
CA ASN A 287 14.44 -17.20 -15.81
C ASN A 287 12.92 -17.12 -15.63
N ILE A 288 12.48 -16.41 -14.59
CA ILE A 288 11.07 -16.18 -14.25
C ILE A 288 10.72 -14.69 -14.31
N THR A 289 9.41 -14.41 -14.35
CA THR A 289 8.88 -13.04 -14.27
C THR A 289 9.04 -12.44 -12.87
N ASN A 290 8.98 -11.11 -12.76
CA ASN A 290 8.90 -10.41 -11.47
C ASN A 290 7.73 -10.95 -10.63
N GLN A 291 6.61 -11.29 -11.27
CA GLN A 291 5.47 -11.86 -10.58
C GLN A 291 5.75 -13.21 -9.91
N GLU A 292 6.30 -14.14 -10.66
CA GLU A 292 6.68 -15.46 -10.15
C GLU A 292 7.77 -15.31 -9.08
N PHE A 293 8.73 -14.41 -9.27
CA PHE A 293 9.75 -14.13 -8.27
C PHE A 293 9.17 -13.64 -6.95
N VAL A 294 8.26 -12.65 -6.97
CA VAL A 294 7.66 -12.10 -5.75
C VAL A 294 6.83 -13.16 -5.02
N ASN A 295 6.01 -13.92 -5.74
CA ASN A 295 5.07 -14.89 -5.17
C ASN A 295 5.75 -16.19 -4.72
N ASP A 296 6.64 -16.74 -5.55
CA ASP A 296 7.14 -18.11 -5.41
C ASP A 296 8.53 -18.18 -4.77
N ILE A 297 9.28 -17.05 -4.74
CA ILE A 297 10.64 -17.00 -4.19
C ILE A 297 10.76 -15.98 -3.06
N TRP A 298 10.53 -14.70 -3.35
CA TRP A 298 10.80 -13.60 -2.42
C TRP A 298 9.92 -13.70 -1.17
N TRP A 299 8.59 -13.78 -1.31
CA TRP A 299 7.69 -13.87 -0.16
C TRP A 299 7.95 -15.11 0.71
N PRO A 300 8.06 -16.33 0.15
CA PRO A 300 8.48 -17.52 0.90
C PRO A 300 9.83 -17.36 1.63
N ASP A 301 10.79 -16.67 1.02
CA ASP A 301 12.08 -16.35 1.65
C ASP A 301 11.95 -15.38 2.81
N MET A 302 11.12 -14.34 2.66
CA MET A 302 10.82 -13.43 3.77
C MET A 302 10.14 -14.16 4.93
N VAL A 303 9.19 -15.07 4.65
CA VAL A 303 8.58 -15.96 5.66
C VAL A 303 9.63 -16.84 6.33
N THR A 304 10.60 -17.35 5.58
CA THR A 304 11.70 -18.16 6.12
C THR A 304 12.57 -17.34 7.09
N LEU A 305 12.92 -16.10 6.73
CA LEU A 305 13.62 -15.18 7.64
C LEU A 305 12.78 -14.85 8.87
N ALA A 306 11.47 -14.64 8.71
CA ALA A 306 10.56 -14.38 9.83
C ALA A 306 10.52 -15.55 10.81
N LYS A 307 10.43 -16.79 10.33
CA LYS A 307 10.47 -17.98 11.21
C LYS A 307 11.82 -18.13 11.89
N LYS A 308 12.92 -18.01 11.13
CA LYS A 308 14.29 -18.18 11.64
C LYS A 308 14.65 -17.14 12.69
N HIS A 309 14.27 -15.89 12.47
CA HIS A 309 14.64 -14.75 13.32
C HIS A 309 13.45 -14.24 14.13
N ASN A 310 12.37 -14.99 14.29
CA ASN A 310 11.15 -14.59 15.00
C ASN A 310 10.72 -13.14 14.72
N ILE A 311 10.56 -12.80 13.43
CA ILE A 311 10.21 -11.45 12.97
C ILE A 311 8.71 -11.40 12.68
N ILE A 312 8.04 -10.39 13.21
CA ILE A 312 6.70 -10.02 12.77
C ILE A 312 6.84 -8.80 11.86
N TYR A 313 6.65 -8.99 10.56
CA TYR A 313 6.72 -7.88 9.60
C TYR A 313 5.49 -6.97 9.67
N THR A 314 5.70 -5.72 9.29
CA THR A 314 4.63 -4.80 8.88
C THR A 314 4.73 -4.56 7.37
N ALA A 315 3.76 -5.03 6.60
CA ALA A 315 3.72 -4.84 5.16
C ALA A 315 2.75 -3.71 4.81
N THR A 316 3.15 -2.78 3.96
CA THR A 316 2.32 -1.63 3.58
C THR A 316 1.78 -1.77 2.17
N ILE A 317 0.48 -2.06 2.11
CA ILE A 317 -0.22 -2.29 0.85
C ILE A 317 -0.31 -1.00 0.01
N ILE A 318 -0.15 -1.16 -1.30
CA ILE A 318 -0.51 -0.16 -2.30
C ILE A 318 -1.53 -0.79 -3.26
N PHE A 319 -2.49 -0.01 -3.76
CA PHE A 319 -3.53 -0.54 -4.64
C PHE A 319 -3.33 -0.22 -6.11
N ASN A 320 -2.59 0.83 -6.44
CA ASN A 320 -2.41 1.31 -7.81
C ASN A 320 -1.04 2.03 -7.92
N TYR A 321 -0.35 1.89 -9.04
CA TYR A 321 0.84 2.68 -9.37
C TYR A 321 0.52 3.81 -10.34
N GLU A 322 -0.65 3.83 -10.97
CA GLU A 322 -1.11 4.98 -11.75
C GLU A 322 -1.20 6.22 -10.85
N GLU A 323 -0.58 7.31 -11.29
CA GLU A 323 -0.50 8.58 -10.56
C GLU A 323 -1.81 9.40 -10.61
N ASN A 324 -2.97 8.73 -10.66
CA ASN A 324 -4.27 9.37 -10.70
C ASN A 324 -4.68 9.94 -9.33
N THR A 325 -4.78 11.27 -9.24
CA THR A 325 -5.23 12.00 -8.04
C THR A 325 -6.68 12.49 -8.12
N HIS A 326 -7.44 12.08 -9.15
CA HIS A 326 -8.83 12.49 -9.37
C HIS A 326 -9.80 11.29 -9.35
N PRO A 327 -10.97 11.41 -8.69
CA PRO A 327 -11.98 10.38 -8.74
C PRO A 327 -12.61 10.27 -10.14
N PRO A 328 -13.17 9.10 -10.52
CA PRO A 328 -13.30 7.88 -9.71
C PRO A 328 -11.99 7.09 -9.54
N PHE A 329 -11.75 6.64 -8.30
CA PHE A 329 -10.60 5.81 -7.94
C PHE A 329 -10.89 4.33 -8.19
N PHE A 330 -10.14 3.72 -9.12
CA PHE A 330 -10.29 2.33 -9.53
C PHE A 330 -9.15 1.43 -9.05
N PHE A 331 -9.45 0.17 -8.82
CA PHE A 331 -8.51 -0.86 -8.37
C PHE A 331 -8.06 -1.78 -9.52
N ARG A 332 -7.95 -1.24 -10.74
CA ARG A 332 -7.72 -2.04 -11.96
C ARG A 332 -6.42 -2.83 -11.88
N GLU A 333 -5.32 -2.18 -11.50
CA GLU A 333 -4.01 -2.84 -11.40
C GLU A 333 -4.00 -3.90 -10.30
N TRP A 334 -4.57 -3.60 -9.12
CA TRP A 334 -4.75 -4.58 -8.05
C TRP A 334 -5.53 -5.82 -8.51
N GLU A 335 -6.51 -5.65 -9.40
CA GLU A 335 -7.39 -6.71 -9.88
C GLU A 335 -6.99 -7.34 -11.22
N ARG A 336 -5.90 -6.84 -11.84
CA ARG A 336 -5.45 -7.22 -13.18
C ARG A 336 -5.03 -8.67 -13.23
N THR A 337 -4.17 -9.07 -12.30
CA THR A 337 -3.59 -10.41 -12.26
C THR A 337 -4.44 -11.29 -11.35
N ARG A 338 -5.02 -12.36 -11.90
CA ARG A 338 -5.95 -13.25 -11.18
C ARG A 338 -5.53 -14.72 -11.23
N HIS A 339 -5.78 -15.42 -10.14
CA HIS A 339 -5.64 -16.87 -10.00
C HIS A 339 -6.91 -17.41 -9.32
N HIS A 340 -7.56 -18.43 -9.91
CA HIS A 340 -8.85 -18.97 -9.41
C HIS A 340 -9.92 -17.89 -9.11
N ASN A 341 -10.10 -16.93 -10.02
CA ASN A 341 -11.01 -15.78 -9.90
C ASN A 341 -10.71 -14.74 -8.79
N ALA A 342 -9.62 -14.91 -8.02
CA ALA A 342 -9.15 -13.93 -7.03
C ALA A 342 -7.90 -13.19 -7.53
N SER A 343 -7.72 -11.93 -7.11
CA SER A 343 -6.49 -11.15 -7.40
C SER A 343 -5.27 -11.79 -6.73
N VAL A 344 -4.14 -11.91 -7.44
CA VAL A 344 -2.89 -12.46 -6.87
C VAL A 344 -2.40 -11.62 -5.67
N PRO A 345 -2.30 -10.27 -5.76
CA PRO A 345 -2.02 -9.43 -4.60
C PRO A 345 -2.96 -9.69 -3.40
N HIS A 346 -4.24 -9.94 -3.67
CA HIS A 346 -5.21 -10.28 -2.61
C HIS A 346 -4.92 -11.63 -1.95
N LEU A 347 -4.55 -12.66 -2.73
CA LEU A 347 -4.17 -13.97 -2.19
C LEU A 347 -2.92 -13.88 -1.31
N ILE A 348 -1.89 -13.15 -1.76
CA ILE A 348 -0.68 -12.88 -0.98
C ILE A 348 -1.03 -12.14 0.31
N THR A 349 -1.94 -11.15 0.24
CA THR A 349 -2.40 -10.42 1.42
C THR A 349 -3.09 -11.34 2.44
N LYS A 350 -3.94 -12.27 1.99
CA LYS A 350 -4.60 -13.25 2.86
C LYS A 350 -3.60 -14.23 3.48
N ASP A 351 -2.61 -14.68 2.71
CA ASP A 351 -1.55 -15.55 3.21
C ASP A 351 -0.66 -14.84 4.25
N PHE A 352 -0.33 -13.57 4.00
CA PHE A 352 0.40 -12.70 4.92
C PHE A 352 -0.32 -12.55 6.27
N LEU A 353 -1.63 -12.28 6.24
CA LEU A 353 -2.48 -12.19 7.44
C LEU A 353 -2.60 -13.53 8.17
N ALA A 354 -2.79 -14.63 7.44
CA ALA A 354 -2.87 -15.97 8.02
C ALA A 354 -1.58 -16.36 8.79
N LYS A 355 -0.44 -15.79 8.39
CA LYS A 355 0.86 -15.94 9.07
C LYS A 355 1.09 -14.96 10.24
N LYS A 356 0.05 -14.21 10.64
CA LYS A 356 0.03 -13.28 11.78
C LYS A 356 1.01 -12.10 11.68
N HIS A 357 1.24 -11.59 10.47
CA HIS A 357 1.96 -10.34 10.26
C HIS A 357 1.02 -9.12 10.19
N GLU A 358 1.54 -7.90 10.34
CA GLU A 358 0.73 -6.68 10.36
C GLU A 358 0.59 -6.06 8.96
N LEU A 359 -0.64 -5.70 8.57
CA LEU A 359 -0.87 -4.82 7.41
C LEU A 359 -0.98 -3.35 7.83
N GLY A 360 -0.14 -2.52 7.20
CA GLY A 360 -0.25 -1.06 7.12
C GLY A 360 -0.64 -0.62 5.71
N ILE A 361 -0.57 0.68 5.45
CA ILE A 361 -0.85 1.24 4.12
C ILE A 361 0.29 2.12 3.63
N HIS A 362 0.63 2.00 2.35
CA HIS A 362 1.54 2.88 1.65
C HIS A 362 0.75 4.03 1.01
N GLY A 363 -0.33 3.71 0.30
CA GLY A 363 -1.23 4.71 -0.27
C GLY A 363 -2.40 4.08 -1.01
N TYR A 364 -3.33 4.90 -1.49
CA TYR A 364 -4.24 4.46 -2.56
C TYR A 364 -3.42 4.17 -3.83
N ASN A 365 -2.56 5.12 -4.20
CA ASN A 365 -1.56 4.97 -5.23
C ASN A 365 -0.17 5.47 -4.77
N HIS A 366 0.80 5.51 -5.68
CA HIS A 366 2.18 5.88 -5.38
C HIS A 366 2.42 7.41 -5.36
N VAL A 367 1.35 8.23 -5.32
CA VAL A 367 1.45 9.70 -5.19
C VAL A 367 1.39 10.08 -3.72
N SER A 368 2.43 10.76 -3.25
CA SER A 368 2.51 11.29 -1.89
C SER A 368 1.35 12.24 -1.57
N LEU A 369 0.82 12.20 -0.34
CA LEU A 369 -0.27 13.08 0.10
C LEU A 369 0.25 14.50 0.38
N LEU A 370 0.50 15.25 -0.68
CA LEU A 370 1.04 16.61 -0.67
C LEU A 370 0.04 17.59 -1.29
N LYS A 371 0.03 18.84 -0.78
CA LYS A 371 -0.88 19.90 -1.22
C LYS A 371 -0.70 20.28 -2.68
N ARG A 372 0.52 20.15 -3.19
CA ARG A 372 0.85 20.44 -4.60
C ARG A 372 0.34 19.36 -5.56
N ASP A 373 0.19 18.12 -5.09
CA ASP A 373 -0.10 16.96 -5.94
C ASP A 373 -1.58 16.55 -5.88
N TRP A 374 -2.28 16.93 -4.79
CA TRP A 374 -3.67 16.54 -4.54
C TRP A 374 -4.59 17.72 -4.23
N ASN A 375 -5.82 17.64 -4.73
CA ASN A 375 -6.94 18.38 -4.14
C ASN A 375 -7.32 17.73 -2.79
N PRO A 376 -7.49 18.50 -1.69
CA PRO A 376 -7.83 17.95 -0.37
C PRO A 376 -9.04 17.02 -0.38
N LYS A 377 -10.10 17.37 -1.11
CA LYS A 377 -11.32 16.55 -1.20
C LYS A 377 -11.06 15.20 -1.87
N ASN A 378 -10.09 15.15 -2.80
CA ASN A 378 -9.74 13.92 -3.49
C ASN A 378 -8.94 12.97 -2.59
N ILE A 379 -8.07 13.48 -1.71
CA ILE A 379 -7.40 12.67 -0.68
C ILE A 379 -8.46 11.98 0.18
N ASP A 380 -9.45 12.72 0.64
CA ASP A 380 -10.51 12.21 1.50
C ASP A 380 -11.28 11.05 0.82
N ILE A 381 -11.63 11.23 -0.46
CA ILE A 381 -12.30 10.20 -1.26
C ILE A 381 -11.38 8.99 -1.50
N ALA A 382 -10.08 9.20 -1.72
CA ALA A 382 -9.09 8.13 -1.92
C ALA A 382 -8.94 7.28 -0.65
N LEU A 383 -8.81 7.93 0.52
CA LEU A 383 -8.72 7.25 1.82
C LEU A 383 -10.01 6.48 2.17
N LEU A 384 -11.18 7.04 1.84
CA LEU A 384 -12.45 6.33 1.99
C LEU A 384 -12.56 5.13 1.03
N SER A 385 -12.02 5.25 -0.18
CA SER A 385 -11.98 4.16 -1.17
C SER A 385 -11.08 3.02 -0.70
N VAL A 386 -9.91 3.35 -0.16
CA VAL A 386 -9.03 2.42 0.54
C VAL A 386 -9.78 1.70 1.67
N LYS A 387 -10.41 2.46 2.58
CA LYS A 387 -11.14 1.88 3.72
C LYS A 387 -12.24 0.92 3.26
N LYS A 388 -12.98 1.29 2.22
CA LYS A 388 -14.02 0.45 1.62
C LYS A 388 -13.42 -0.82 1.01
N LYS A 389 -12.33 -0.72 0.26
CA LYS A 389 -11.63 -1.88 -0.33
C LYS A 389 -11.09 -2.81 0.75
N TRP A 390 -10.54 -2.27 1.83
CA TRP A 390 -10.06 -3.01 2.99
C TRP A 390 -11.15 -3.89 3.62
N VAL A 391 -12.33 -3.30 3.83
CA VAL A 391 -13.51 -4.01 4.40
C VAL A 391 -14.04 -5.06 3.41
N LEU A 392 -14.19 -4.71 2.13
CA LEU A 392 -14.67 -5.64 1.10
C LEU A 392 -13.78 -6.86 0.91
N ASN A 393 -12.47 -6.68 1.08
CA ASN A 393 -11.50 -7.77 0.98
C ASN A 393 -11.35 -8.54 2.32
N GLU A 394 -12.08 -8.17 3.37
CA GLU A 394 -12.05 -8.80 4.69
C GLU A 394 -10.62 -8.90 5.26
N TYR A 395 -9.83 -7.83 5.17
CA TYR A 395 -8.46 -7.77 5.72
C TYR A 395 -8.42 -7.53 7.23
N GLU A 396 -9.43 -8.02 7.94
CA GLU A 396 -9.55 -7.92 9.40
C GLU A 396 -9.46 -6.46 9.91
N ARG A 397 -8.41 -6.14 10.69
CA ARG A 397 -8.23 -4.84 11.35
C ARG A 397 -7.82 -3.77 10.34
N LEU A 398 -8.44 -2.59 10.43
CA LEU A 398 -8.00 -1.40 9.68
C LEU A 398 -6.53 -1.06 9.99
N PRO A 399 -5.78 -0.50 9.04
CA PRO A 399 -4.34 -0.25 9.19
C PRO A 399 -4.06 0.72 10.33
N ALA A 400 -2.96 0.47 11.05
CA ALA A 400 -2.47 1.33 12.12
C ALA A 400 -1.22 2.12 11.76
N SER A 401 -0.54 1.75 10.68
CA SER A 401 0.71 2.33 10.21
C SER A 401 0.57 2.86 8.79
N TYR A 402 1.19 4.00 8.51
CA TYR A 402 1.23 4.61 7.19
C TYR A 402 2.67 4.97 6.80
N ILE A 403 3.12 4.48 5.64
CA ILE A 403 4.37 4.90 5.00
C ILE A 403 4.02 5.83 3.85
N PRO A 404 4.44 7.10 3.84
CA PRO A 404 4.19 7.97 2.71
C PRO A 404 4.92 7.48 1.45
N PRO A 405 4.27 7.48 0.28
CA PRO A 405 4.96 7.25 -0.99
C PRO A 405 6.13 8.21 -1.15
N SER A 406 7.25 7.68 -1.66
CA SER A 406 8.52 8.42 -1.78
C SER A 406 9.04 9.07 -0.47
N ASN A 407 8.49 8.69 0.69
CA ASN A 407 8.70 9.29 2.01
C ASN A 407 8.24 10.75 2.17
N TYR A 408 7.46 11.29 1.23
CA TYR A 408 6.98 12.67 1.29
C TYR A 408 5.59 12.79 1.90
N ILE A 409 5.44 13.69 2.87
CA ILE A 409 4.13 14.07 3.43
C ILE A 409 4.19 15.46 4.05
N ASP A 410 3.10 16.22 3.92
CA ASP A 410 2.92 17.53 4.53
C ASP A 410 1.80 17.53 5.59
N LYS A 411 1.57 18.69 6.20
CA LYS A 411 0.54 18.88 7.23
C LYS A 411 -0.86 18.46 6.74
N MET A 412 -1.23 18.79 5.51
CA MET A 412 -2.55 18.48 4.96
C MET A 412 -2.72 16.96 4.80
N GLY A 413 -1.69 16.25 4.35
CA GLY A 413 -1.71 14.78 4.30
C GLY A 413 -1.95 14.13 5.67
N ILE A 414 -1.26 14.61 6.72
CA ILE A 414 -1.42 14.12 8.10
C ILE A 414 -2.83 14.40 8.65
N GLU A 415 -3.36 15.59 8.39
CA GLU A 415 -4.72 15.98 8.81
C GLU A 415 -5.80 15.12 8.12
N SER A 416 -5.68 14.89 6.81
CA SER A 416 -6.61 14.01 6.08
C SER A 416 -6.54 12.57 6.57
N LEU A 417 -5.33 12.01 6.82
CA LEU A 417 -5.18 10.69 7.42
C LEU A 417 -5.86 10.61 8.80
N SER A 418 -5.59 11.60 9.66
CA SER A 418 -6.21 11.69 10.99
C SER A 418 -7.73 11.77 10.92
N LYS A 419 -8.30 12.40 9.89
CA LYS A 419 -9.75 12.58 9.76
C LYS A 419 -10.44 11.36 9.14
N PHE A 420 -9.93 10.84 8.02
CA PHE A 420 -10.62 9.85 7.19
C PHE A 420 -10.15 8.40 7.41
N LEU A 421 -8.94 8.21 7.95
CA LEU A 421 -8.41 6.90 8.32
C LEU A 421 -7.84 6.91 9.76
N PRO A 422 -8.67 7.20 10.77
CA PRO A 422 -8.20 7.45 12.14
C PRO A 422 -7.67 6.22 12.90
N SER A 423 -7.75 5.05 12.27
CA SER A 423 -7.07 3.85 12.72
C SER A 423 -5.56 3.98 12.62
N ILE A 424 -5.03 4.83 11.71
CA ILE A 424 -3.60 5.11 11.62
C ILE A 424 -3.15 5.84 12.89
N LYS A 425 -2.24 5.20 13.61
CA LYS A 425 -1.59 5.71 14.81
C LYS A 425 -0.10 5.96 14.62
N TYR A 426 0.53 5.30 13.64
CA TYR A 426 1.98 5.33 13.47
C TYR A 426 2.38 5.88 12.10
N MET A 427 3.07 7.02 12.11
CA MET A 427 3.66 7.64 10.92
C MET A 427 5.06 7.09 10.68
N CYS A 428 5.24 6.40 9.56
CA CYS A 428 6.43 5.62 9.25
C CYS A 428 7.22 6.25 8.08
N SER A 429 7.48 7.56 8.15
CA SER A 429 8.25 8.29 7.13
C SER A 429 9.77 8.09 7.31
N SER A 430 10.59 9.15 7.34
CA SER A 430 12.05 9.07 7.43
C SER A 430 12.63 9.79 8.64
N TYR A 431 13.61 9.18 9.29
CA TYR A 431 14.33 9.78 10.43
C TYR A 431 15.24 10.91 9.96
N GLU A 432 15.84 10.73 8.78
CA GLU A 432 16.66 11.75 8.10
C GLU A 432 15.85 12.49 7.03
N GLY A 433 16.40 13.56 6.47
CA GLY A 433 15.78 14.34 5.38
C GLY A 433 15.27 15.70 5.85
N THR A 434 14.34 16.29 5.09
CA THR A 434 13.81 17.63 5.36
C THR A 434 12.44 17.55 6.03
N PHE A 435 12.27 18.25 7.16
CA PHE A 435 11.05 18.24 7.95
C PHE A 435 9.78 18.57 7.16
N THR A 436 9.80 19.65 6.38
CA THR A 436 8.66 20.12 5.56
C THR A 436 8.28 19.15 4.44
N LYS A 437 9.21 18.26 4.08
CA LYS A 437 9.03 17.21 3.08
C LYS A 437 8.72 15.84 3.74
N GLY A 438 8.39 15.78 5.02
CA GLY A 438 8.06 14.50 5.69
C GLY A 438 9.25 13.69 6.19
N GLY A 439 10.48 14.18 5.99
CA GLY A 439 11.67 13.67 6.67
C GLY A 439 11.87 14.28 8.05
N ASP A 440 13.07 14.10 8.61
CA ASP A 440 13.45 14.64 9.92
C ASP A 440 12.47 14.31 11.05
N ARG A 441 11.81 13.15 11.00
CA ARG A 441 10.85 12.72 12.03
C ARG A 441 11.56 12.09 13.23
N GLU A 442 10.91 12.14 14.38
CA GLU A 442 11.40 11.62 15.66
C GLU A 442 10.51 10.46 16.14
N TYR A 443 11.01 9.65 17.08
CA TYR A 443 10.19 8.66 17.80
C TYR A 443 9.39 9.35 18.92
N ASN A 444 8.49 10.24 18.51
CA ASN A 444 7.69 11.16 19.33
C ASN A 444 6.27 11.29 18.74
N PRO A 445 5.31 11.96 19.41
CA PRO A 445 4.06 12.37 18.79
C PRO A 445 4.31 13.06 17.44
N GLU A 446 3.48 12.76 16.44
CA GLU A 446 3.63 13.38 15.12
C GLU A 446 3.39 14.90 15.25
N PRO A 447 4.31 15.77 14.78
CA PRO A 447 4.22 17.21 14.97
C PRO A 447 2.94 17.89 14.45
N TYR A 448 2.27 17.27 13.47
CA TYR A 448 1.02 17.78 12.91
C TYR A 448 -0.24 17.08 13.47
N SER A 449 -0.09 16.08 14.34
CA SER A 449 -1.22 15.38 14.98
C SER A 449 -0.80 14.66 16.26
N ASP A 450 -1.25 15.17 17.42
CA ASP A 450 -1.06 14.50 18.71
C ASP A 450 -1.74 13.12 18.80
N TYR A 451 -2.59 12.75 17.84
CA TYR A 451 -3.25 11.43 17.81
C TYR A 451 -2.45 10.38 17.05
N MET A 452 -1.28 10.74 16.54
CA MET A 452 -0.35 9.88 15.83
C MET A 452 1.04 9.96 16.47
N PHE A 453 1.87 8.96 16.21
CA PHE A 453 3.20 8.80 16.76
C PHE A 453 4.19 8.40 15.66
N GLY A 454 5.39 8.95 15.68
CA GLY A 454 6.44 8.67 14.71
C GLY A 454 7.12 7.32 14.94
N MET A 455 7.19 6.50 13.89
CA MET A 455 8.02 5.30 13.80
C MET A 455 8.88 5.36 12.52
N PRO A 456 9.74 6.38 12.38
CA PRO A 456 10.42 6.68 11.14
C PRO A 456 11.42 5.60 10.70
N ARG A 457 11.67 5.53 9.39
CA ARG A 457 12.73 4.72 8.77
C ARG A 457 14.11 5.19 9.22
N THR A 458 14.85 4.33 9.88
CA THR A 458 16.28 4.56 10.22
C THR A 458 17.21 4.00 9.15
N THR A 459 16.89 2.82 8.59
CA THR A 459 17.70 2.18 7.55
C THR A 459 16.84 1.46 6.51
N SER A 460 17.43 1.12 5.37
CA SER A 460 16.75 0.34 4.32
C SER A 460 17.70 -0.55 3.52
N GLY A 461 17.13 -1.56 2.85
CA GLY A 461 17.79 -2.45 1.89
C GLY A 461 18.47 -3.67 2.51
N TYR A 462 18.73 -4.70 1.70
CA TYR A 462 19.25 -6.01 2.12
C TYR A 462 20.73 -6.04 2.55
N TYR A 463 21.43 -4.92 2.43
CA TYR A 463 22.79 -4.75 2.93
C TYR A 463 23.00 -3.36 3.54
N LEU A 464 23.87 -3.28 4.54
CA LEU A 464 24.19 -2.02 5.22
C LEU A 464 25.64 -1.63 4.94
N LYS A 465 25.84 -0.59 4.12
CA LYS A 465 27.15 0.09 3.98
C LYS A 465 27.44 0.96 5.21
N ASP A 466 28.68 1.42 5.32
CA ASP A 466 29.18 2.16 6.49
C ASP A 466 28.24 3.25 7.03
N PRO A 467 27.68 4.18 6.23
CA PRO A 467 26.79 5.22 6.77
C PRO A 467 25.51 4.64 7.39
N LYS A 468 24.91 3.61 6.76
CA LYS A 468 23.71 2.94 7.28
C LYS A 468 24.02 2.12 8.54
N ARG A 469 25.23 1.53 8.64
CA ARG A 469 25.69 0.83 9.85
C ARG A 469 25.91 1.82 11.00
N PHE A 470 26.52 2.96 10.71
CA PHE A 470 26.73 4.02 11.69
C PHE A 470 25.39 4.52 12.26
N ILE A 471 24.45 4.95 11.40
CA ILE A 471 23.16 5.49 11.88
C ILE A 471 22.34 4.43 12.63
N LYS A 472 22.37 3.16 12.19
CA LYS A 472 21.73 2.05 12.91
C LYS A 472 22.26 1.91 14.35
N GLU A 473 23.58 1.77 14.52
CA GLU A 473 24.16 1.57 15.85
C GLU A 473 24.09 2.84 16.71
N SER A 474 24.17 4.03 16.07
CA SER A 474 23.98 5.34 16.70
C SER A 474 22.59 5.47 17.32
N VAL A 475 21.52 5.29 16.54
CA VAL A 475 20.13 5.36 17.01
C VAL A 475 19.84 4.27 18.03
N TYR A 476 20.32 3.05 17.80
CA TYR A 476 20.11 1.94 18.72
C TYR A 476 20.75 2.18 20.10
N LEU A 477 21.90 2.87 20.16
CA LEU A 477 22.58 3.14 21.44
C LEU A 477 21.72 3.97 22.40
N PHE A 478 21.05 5.02 21.93
CA PHE A 478 20.25 5.91 22.78
C PHE A 478 18.75 5.62 22.81
N THR A 479 18.23 4.74 21.93
CA THR A 479 16.80 4.37 21.92
C THR A 479 16.53 2.87 22.12
N GLY A 480 17.47 2.00 21.75
CA GLY A 480 17.24 0.57 21.55
C GLY A 480 16.25 0.25 20.43
N ILE A 481 16.07 1.15 19.45
CA ILE A 481 15.15 0.97 18.32
C ILE A 481 15.94 0.74 17.03
N TRP A 482 15.55 -0.25 16.25
CA TRP A 482 16.00 -0.42 14.86
C TRP A 482 14.80 -0.53 13.91
N SER A 483 14.56 0.54 13.16
CA SER A 483 13.52 0.58 12.13
C SER A 483 14.14 0.36 10.73
N HIS A 484 13.75 -0.71 10.04
CA HIS A 484 14.38 -1.17 8.80
C HIS A 484 13.39 -1.55 7.70
N PHE A 485 13.62 -1.07 6.48
CA PHE A 485 12.69 -1.18 5.36
C PHE A 485 13.33 -1.94 4.20
N VAL A 486 12.62 -2.91 3.64
CA VAL A 486 13.03 -3.66 2.45
C VAL A 486 11.87 -3.74 1.47
N HIS A 487 12.20 -3.87 0.18
CA HIS A 487 11.22 -3.96 -0.90
C HIS A 487 11.59 -5.13 -1.84
N PRO A 488 10.63 -5.85 -2.44
CA PRO A 488 10.95 -6.87 -3.45
C PRO A 488 11.75 -6.33 -4.64
N ASP A 489 11.52 -5.07 -5.03
CA ASP A 489 12.13 -4.50 -6.23
C ASP A 489 13.56 -4.00 -6.04
N ASP A 490 14.06 -3.99 -4.80
CA ASP A 490 15.45 -3.58 -4.51
C ASP A 490 16.45 -4.37 -5.35
N VAL A 491 16.17 -5.66 -5.63
CA VAL A 491 17.04 -6.54 -6.41
C VAL A 491 17.29 -6.03 -7.83
N TYR A 492 16.28 -5.40 -8.46
CA TYR A 492 16.35 -4.92 -9.84
C TYR A 492 17.03 -3.55 -9.97
N GLN A 493 17.27 -2.83 -8.87
CA GLN A 493 17.77 -1.44 -8.88
C GLN A 493 19.29 -1.38 -8.72
N PHE A 494 20.02 -1.98 -9.66
CA PHE A 494 21.49 -2.06 -9.67
C PHE A 494 22.11 -1.24 -10.82
N PRO A 495 23.43 -0.94 -10.76
CA PRO A 495 24.15 -0.22 -11.82
C PRO A 495 24.03 -0.89 -13.20
N ASN A 496 23.22 -0.30 -14.06
CA ASN A 496 23.10 -0.62 -15.50
C ASN A 496 22.49 0.57 -16.25
N LYS A 497 22.59 0.54 -17.60
CA LYS A 497 22.14 1.63 -18.48
C LYS A 497 20.65 1.94 -18.36
N ASP A 498 19.80 0.93 -18.14
CA ASP A 498 18.34 1.13 -18.07
C ASP A 498 17.94 1.80 -16.76
N ASN A 499 18.51 1.36 -15.64
CA ASN A 499 18.26 1.93 -14.34
C ASN A 499 18.90 3.32 -14.19
N ASP A 500 19.99 3.63 -14.88
CA ASP A 500 20.54 5.00 -14.94
C ASP A 500 19.53 6.01 -15.52
N LYS A 501 18.68 5.58 -16.46
CA LYS A 501 17.66 6.44 -17.09
C LYS A 501 16.47 6.74 -16.17
N VAL A 502 16.14 5.82 -15.25
CA VAL A 502 14.90 5.89 -14.44
C VAL A 502 15.13 6.18 -12.96
N ARG A 503 16.36 6.03 -12.44
CA ARG A 503 16.62 6.25 -11.00
C ARG A 503 16.58 7.71 -10.56
N GLY A 504 16.55 8.67 -11.49
CA GLY A 504 16.62 10.10 -11.20
C GLY A 504 17.86 10.45 -10.35
N HIS A 505 17.67 11.32 -9.34
CA HIS A 505 18.73 11.71 -8.41
C HIS A 505 19.01 10.67 -7.30
N PHE A 506 18.28 9.55 -7.27
CA PHE A 506 18.46 8.53 -6.25
C PHE A 506 19.67 7.64 -6.54
N LYS A 507 20.30 7.17 -5.46
CA LYS A 507 21.30 6.11 -5.53
C LYS A 507 20.61 4.77 -5.82
N TYR A 508 21.33 3.87 -6.49
CA TYR A 508 20.86 2.50 -6.68
C TYR A 508 20.52 1.84 -5.33
N ARG A 509 19.41 1.11 -5.27
CA ARG A 509 19.05 0.32 -4.08
C ARG A 509 19.93 -0.92 -3.96
N ASN A 510 20.43 -1.42 -5.09
CA ASN A 510 21.39 -2.52 -5.23
C ASN A 510 22.71 -2.04 -5.89
N GLU A 511 23.39 -1.07 -5.28
CA GLU A 511 24.70 -0.56 -5.72
C GLU A 511 25.79 -1.64 -5.87
N LEU A 512 25.64 -2.79 -5.21
CA LEU A 512 26.60 -3.89 -5.25
C LEU A 512 26.30 -4.93 -6.35
N SER A 513 25.19 -4.77 -7.08
CA SER A 513 24.70 -5.73 -8.08
C SER A 513 24.65 -7.15 -7.50
N LEU A 514 24.06 -7.30 -6.31
CA LEU A 514 23.84 -8.62 -5.70
C LEU A 514 22.67 -9.32 -6.42
N ASN A 515 22.83 -10.62 -6.67
CA ASN A 515 21.73 -11.50 -7.04
C ASN A 515 20.84 -11.78 -5.80
N TRP A 516 19.74 -12.52 -5.95
CA TRP A 516 18.86 -12.82 -4.82
C TRP A 516 19.48 -13.86 -3.88
N ARG A 517 19.83 -15.06 -4.37
CA ARG A 517 20.46 -16.14 -3.57
C ARG A 517 21.87 -16.49 -4.02
N SER A 518 22.12 -16.50 -5.32
CA SER A 518 23.41 -16.84 -5.91
C SER A 518 24.45 -15.77 -5.59
N LYS A 519 25.73 -16.14 -5.73
CA LYS A 519 26.80 -15.14 -5.68
C LYS A 519 26.74 -14.29 -6.94
N ASN A 520 27.02 -13.00 -6.81
CA ASN A 520 27.18 -12.16 -7.99
C ASN A 520 28.53 -12.40 -8.68
N SER A 521 28.77 -11.71 -9.80
CA SER A 521 30.02 -11.79 -10.57
C SER A 521 31.29 -11.42 -9.78
N LYS A 522 31.15 -10.72 -8.66
CA LYS A 522 32.25 -10.35 -7.75
C LYS A 522 32.44 -11.37 -6.61
N GLY A 523 31.73 -12.49 -6.63
CA GLY A 523 31.77 -13.52 -5.58
C GLY A 523 31.07 -13.13 -4.27
N LEU A 524 30.35 -12.00 -4.23
CA LEU A 524 29.60 -11.55 -3.05
C LEU A 524 28.32 -12.38 -2.90
N LYS A 525 27.94 -12.68 -1.66
CA LYS A 525 26.70 -13.43 -1.35
C LYS A 525 25.46 -12.65 -1.83
N GLY A 526 24.41 -13.38 -2.20
CA GLY A 526 23.12 -12.81 -2.59
C GLY A 526 22.46 -11.98 -1.47
N MET A 527 21.44 -11.23 -1.84
CA MET A 527 20.66 -10.37 -0.94
C MET A 527 20.05 -11.14 0.22
N PHE A 528 19.46 -12.30 -0.04
CA PHE A 528 18.82 -13.14 0.98
C PHE A 528 19.81 -13.53 2.09
N GLN A 529 20.99 -14.06 1.73
CA GLN A 529 22.00 -14.47 2.70
C GLN A 529 22.66 -13.28 3.40
N THR A 530 22.77 -12.14 2.71
CA THR A 530 23.30 -10.91 3.31
C THR A 530 22.36 -10.38 4.39
N MET A 531 21.05 -10.36 4.11
CA MET A 531 20.02 -9.99 5.08
C MET A 531 19.99 -10.93 6.28
N ASP A 532 20.00 -12.25 6.05
CA ASP A 532 20.09 -13.27 7.09
C ASP A 532 21.32 -13.04 8.01
N SER A 533 22.46 -12.70 7.41
CA SER A 533 23.69 -12.40 8.15
C SER A 533 23.57 -11.14 9.02
N ILE A 534 22.90 -10.10 8.53
CA ILE A 534 22.68 -8.85 9.27
C ILE A 534 21.73 -9.09 10.46
N LEU A 535 20.64 -9.83 10.24
CA LEU A 535 19.68 -10.22 11.28
C LEU A 535 20.36 -11.07 12.36
N ALA A 536 21.12 -12.10 11.95
CA ALA A 536 21.88 -12.96 12.86
C ALA A 536 22.90 -12.16 13.67
N THR A 537 23.61 -11.22 13.03
CA THR A 537 24.59 -10.36 13.71
C THR A 537 23.91 -9.45 14.73
N HIS A 538 22.76 -8.86 14.39
CA HIS A 538 22.02 -8.03 15.34
C HIS A 538 21.52 -8.84 16.54
N ARG A 539 20.95 -10.03 16.32
CA ARG A 539 20.52 -10.93 17.42
C ARG A 539 21.68 -11.37 18.31
N LYS A 540 22.85 -11.63 17.72
CA LYS A 540 24.07 -11.96 18.48
C LYS A 540 24.51 -10.80 19.36
N ASN A 541 24.51 -9.58 18.81
CA ASN A 541 24.98 -8.40 19.53
C ASN A 541 23.96 -7.88 20.55
N TYR A 542 22.67 -8.01 20.24
CA TYR A 542 21.56 -7.55 21.07
C TYR A 542 20.51 -8.66 21.26
N PRO A 543 20.77 -9.67 22.11
CA PRO A 543 19.90 -10.84 22.25
C PRO A 543 18.51 -10.54 22.83
N PHE A 544 18.35 -9.43 23.55
CA PHE A 544 17.07 -9.00 24.12
C PHE A 544 16.21 -8.17 23.15
N THR A 545 16.65 -7.94 21.91
CA THR A 545 15.83 -7.27 20.90
C THR A 545 14.66 -8.15 20.49
N GLU A 546 13.46 -7.58 20.57
CA GLU A 546 12.25 -8.20 20.04
C GLU A 546 11.93 -7.63 18.65
N PHE A 547 11.67 -8.51 17.69
CA PHE A 547 11.39 -8.14 16.30
C PHE A 547 9.88 -8.06 16.12
N LEU A 548 9.32 -6.88 16.41
CA LEU A 548 7.88 -6.65 16.53
C LEU A 548 7.34 -5.93 15.30
N ASP A 549 6.04 -6.09 15.07
CA ASP A 549 5.30 -5.23 14.18
C ASP A 549 5.21 -3.79 14.73
N VAL A 550 4.74 -2.86 13.91
CA VAL A 550 4.66 -1.44 14.26
C VAL A 550 3.59 -1.17 15.32
N ARG A 551 2.49 -1.93 15.36
CA ARG A 551 1.50 -1.78 16.43
C ARG A 551 2.09 -2.05 17.80
N ALA A 552 2.73 -3.20 17.98
CA ALA A 552 3.33 -3.58 19.25
C ALA A 552 4.59 -2.77 19.55
N GLY A 553 5.48 -2.62 18.55
CA GLY A 553 6.72 -1.86 18.67
C GLY A 553 6.46 -0.37 18.94
N GLY A 554 5.60 0.25 18.15
CA GLY A 554 5.20 1.64 18.31
C GLY A 554 4.47 1.92 19.62
N THR A 555 3.64 0.99 20.11
CA THR A 555 3.04 1.10 21.46
C THR A 555 4.11 1.10 22.54
N ARG A 556 5.06 0.15 22.48
CA ARG A 556 6.14 0.06 23.46
C ARG A 556 7.01 1.32 23.47
N VAL A 557 7.39 1.81 22.28
CA VAL A 557 8.16 3.05 22.14
C VAL A 557 7.37 4.23 22.71
N ALA A 558 6.13 4.43 22.30
CA ALA A 558 5.29 5.53 22.79
C ALA A 558 5.10 5.49 24.32
N ASN A 559 4.92 4.30 24.91
CA ASN A 559 4.79 4.13 26.35
C ASN A 559 6.05 4.56 27.10
N ILE A 560 7.25 4.18 26.61
CA ILE A 560 8.53 4.61 27.21
C ILE A 560 8.69 6.13 27.08
N ARG A 561 8.36 6.69 25.92
CA ARG A 561 8.47 8.14 25.66
C ARG A 561 7.55 8.97 26.56
N ASN A 562 6.35 8.46 26.86
CA ASN A 562 5.38 9.08 27.76
C ASN A 562 5.68 8.84 29.25
N SER A 563 6.55 7.89 29.59
CA SER A 563 6.79 7.50 30.98
C SER A 563 7.76 8.45 31.70
N ASN A 564 7.47 8.70 32.98
CA ASN A 564 8.32 9.46 33.88
C ASN A 564 9.29 8.50 34.59
N PHE A 565 10.60 8.69 34.43
CA PHE A 565 11.60 7.89 35.14
C PHE A 565 12.30 8.73 36.20
N GLU A 566 12.25 8.28 37.44
CA GLU A 566 12.95 8.90 38.56
C GLU A 566 14.31 8.25 38.76
N HIS A 567 15.34 9.08 38.85
CA HIS A 567 16.72 8.71 39.15
C HIS A 567 17.07 9.16 40.56
N TYR A 568 17.55 8.25 41.41
CA TYR A 568 17.98 8.59 42.77
C TYR A 568 19.06 7.62 43.25
N LYS A 569 19.75 8.01 44.33
CA LYS A 569 20.78 7.20 44.98
C LYS A 569 20.34 6.89 46.40
N ASP A 570 20.48 5.64 46.82
CA ASP A 570 20.41 5.25 48.22
C ASP A 570 21.84 4.99 48.77
N HIS A 571 21.96 4.35 49.93
CA HIS A 571 23.27 4.09 50.56
C HIS A 571 24.22 3.25 49.66
N ASP A 572 23.69 2.24 48.98
CA ASP A 572 24.51 1.24 48.26
C ASP A 572 24.25 1.19 46.75
N PHE A 573 23.16 1.78 46.26
CA PHE A 573 22.69 1.62 44.89
C PHE A 573 22.33 2.94 44.20
N TYR A 574 22.62 2.98 42.90
CA TYR A 574 21.97 3.88 41.96
C TYR A 574 20.68 3.24 41.48
N ARG A 575 19.56 3.96 41.54
CA ARG A 575 18.24 3.45 41.17
C ARG A 575 17.58 4.27 40.09
N VAL A 576 16.87 3.57 39.22
CA VAL A 576 15.96 4.16 38.24
C VAL A 576 14.65 3.39 38.30
N LYS A 577 13.52 4.10 38.43
CA LYS A 577 12.18 3.49 38.41
C LYS A 577 11.23 4.33 37.57
N ASN A 578 10.32 3.68 36.85
CA ASN A 578 9.18 4.36 36.24
C ASN A 578 8.17 4.75 37.33
N LEU A 579 7.71 6.00 37.33
CA LEU A 579 6.73 6.52 38.29
C LEU A 579 5.29 6.15 37.94
N ASN A 580 5.03 5.72 36.70
CA ASN A 580 3.70 5.31 36.26
C ASN A 580 3.35 3.85 36.67
N ASP A 581 4.25 3.18 37.40
CA ASP A 581 4.12 1.86 38.05
C ASP A 581 3.44 0.75 37.22
N ASN A 582 3.92 0.54 35.99
CA ASN A 582 3.54 -0.64 35.20
C ASN A 582 4.41 -1.85 35.62
N LEU A 583 3.78 -2.97 35.99
CA LEU A 583 4.44 -4.24 36.35
C LEU A 583 5.04 -4.99 35.12
N GLU A 584 5.41 -4.27 34.06
CA GLU A 584 5.95 -4.85 32.83
C GLU A 584 7.49 -4.94 32.85
N ALA A 585 8.03 -5.87 32.06
CA ALA A 585 9.47 -6.01 31.90
C ALA A 585 10.09 -4.81 31.14
N GLN A 586 11.32 -4.45 31.47
CA GLN A 586 12.04 -3.33 30.86
C GLN A 586 13.49 -3.74 30.57
N ASN A 587 14.01 -3.29 29.43
CA ASN A 587 15.43 -3.41 29.10
C ASN A 587 16.15 -2.10 29.42
N TRP A 588 17.37 -2.22 29.89
CA TRP A 588 18.19 -1.09 30.31
C TRP A 588 19.57 -1.21 29.72
N PHE A 589 20.14 -0.07 29.34
CA PHE A 589 21.58 0.02 29.11
C PHE A 589 22.26 0.70 30.30
N VAL A 590 23.45 0.18 30.63
CA VAL A 590 24.30 0.64 31.74
C VAL A 590 25.75 0.59 31.29
N TYR A 591 26.45 1.72 31.33
CA TYR A 591 27.90 1.75 31.11
C TYR A 591 28.65 1.44 32.41
N ILE A 592 29.57 0.49 32.35
CA ILE A 592 30.47 0.12 33.46
C ILE A 592 31.91 0.12 32.97
N SER A 593 32.78 0.81 33.68
CA SER A 593 34.21 0.85 33.46
C SER A 593 34.85 -0.54 33.64
N GLU A 594 35.94 -0.78 32.91
CA GLU A 594 36.65 -2.07 32.94
C GLU A 594 37.00 -2.55 34.37
N LYS A 595 37.30 -1.61 35.27
CA LYS A 595 37.62 -1.89 36.68
C LYS A 595 36.46 -2.52 37.45
N ARG A 596 35.22 -2.21 37.08
CA ARG A 596 33.99 -2.61 37.78
C ARG A 596 33.19 -3.67 37.03
N THR A 597 33.54 -4.00 35.79
CA THR A 597 32.82 -4.99 34.99
C THR A 597 32.65 -6.34 35.71
N LYS A 598 33.69 -6.83 36.39
CA LYS A 598 33.64 -8.09 37.15
C LYS A 598 32.71 -8.02 38.37
N GLU A 599 32.76 -6.92 39.11
CA GLU A 599 31.90 -6.65 40.27
C GLU A 599 30.43 -6.65 39.88
N ILE A 600 30.07 -5.87 38.85
CA ILE A 600 28.68 -5.74 38.40
C ILE A 600 28.17 -7.04 37.78
N SER A 601 29.01 -7.74 37.00
CA SER A 601 28.64 -9.06 36.45
C SER A 601 28.34 -10.07 37.55
N LYS A 602 29.12 -10.09 38.63
CA LYS A 602 28.89 -10.97 39.78
C LYS A 602 27.55 -10.64 40.45
N TYR A 603 27.32 -9.36 40.73
CA TYR A 603 26.06 -8.89 41.33
C TYR A 603 24.82 -9.29 40.50
N LEU A 604 24.83 -9.06 39.19
CA LEU A 604 23.70 -9.40 38.31
C LEU A 604 23.46 -10.92 38.26
N LYS A 605 24.53 -11.73 38.23
CA LYS A 605 24.44 -13.20 38.27
C LYS A 605 23.87 -13.72 39.60
N GLU A 606 24.37 -13.24 40.73
CA GLU A 606 23.92 -13.66 42.07
C GLU A 606 22.45 -13.32 42.31
N ASN A 607 21.98 -12.19 41.76
CA ASN A 607 20.58 -11.77 41.84
C ASN A 607 19.70 -12.34 40.72
N LYS A 608 20.22 -13.26 39.89
CA LYS A 608 19.50 -13.89 38.77
C LYS A 608 18.85 -12.90 37.79
N ILE A 609 19.49 -11.73 37.58
CA ILE A 609 19.01 -10.71 36.64
C ILE A 609 19.61 -11.01 35.27
N PRO A 610 18.81 -11.28 34.22
CA PRO A 610 19.34 -11.54 32.89
C PRO A 610 20.08 -10.32 32.33
N PHE A 611 21.29 -10.54 31.80
CA PHE A 611 22.05 -9.50 31.13
C PHE A 611 22.92 -10.03 29.99
N THR A 612 23.27 -9.14 29.07
CA THR A 612 24.32 -9.34 28.06
C THR A 612 25.28 -8.16 28.07
N THR A 613 26.43 -8.30 27.43
CA THR A 613 27.50 -7.28 27.46
C THR A 613 28.06 -7.01 26.08
N LEU A 614 28.35 -5.75 25.78
CA LEU A 614 29.10 -5.32 24.61
C LEU A 614 30.31 -4.48 25.02
N PRO A 615 31.46 -4.61 24.32
CA PRO A 615 32.58 -3.69 24.51
C PRO A 615 32.15 -2.24 24.20
N PHE A 616 32.51 -1.31 25.07
CA PHE A 616 32.22 0.11 24.89
C PHE A 616 33.33 0.97 25.51
N GLN A 617 34.07 1.69 24.66
CA GLN A 617 35.23 2.49 25.06
C GLN A 617 36.18 1.70 25.99
N LYS A 618 36.52 2.25 27.17
CA LYS A 618 37.34 1.60 28.22
C LYS A 618 36.49 0.82 29.23
N GLY A 619 35.43 0.19 28.77
CA GLY A 619 34.51 -0.53 29.64
C GLY A 619 33.55 -1.42 28.85
N THR A 620 32.36 -1.58 29.42
CA THR A 620 31.36 -2.54 28.96
C THR A 620 29.98 -1.90 29.05
N LEU A 621 29.22 -2.01 27.97
CA LEU A 621 27.81 -1.67 27.95
C LEU A 621 27.01 -2.93 28.31
N PHE A 622 26.36 -2.91 29.47
CA PHE A 622 25.46 -3.97 29.92
C PHE A 622 24.06 -3.72 29.35
N ASN A 623 23.46 -4.73 28.74
CA ASN A 623 22.03 -4.79 28.46
C ASN A 623 21.37 -5.62 29.56
N VAL A 624 20.57 -5.02 30.42
CA VAL A 624 19.97 -5.67 31.59
C VAL A 624 18.46 -5.74 31.40
N LYS A 625 17.86 -6.93 31.58
CA LYS A 625 16.40 -7.12 31.52
C LYS A 625 15.83 -7.32 32.91
N THR A 626 14.93 -6.45 33.34
CA THR A 626 14.25 -6.52 34.64
C THR A 626 12.79 -6.89 34.47
N ALA A 627 12.22 -7.62 35.44
CA ALA A 627 10.81 -8.03 35.40
C ALA A 627 9.82 -6.86 35.65
N LYS A 628 10.28 -5.81 36.33
CA LYS A 628 9.53 -4.56 36.55
C LYS A 628 10.25 -3.41 35.86
N GLN A 629 9.58 -2.28 35.66
CA GLN A 629 10.18 -1.05 35.12
C GLN A 629 11.02 -0.30 36.17
N SER A 630 11.90 -1.02 36.86
CA SER A 630 12.83 -0.49 37.85
C SER A 630 14.13 -1.29 37.86
N ILE A 631 15.25 -0.63 38.09
CA ILE A 631 16.58 -1.23 38.19
C ILE A 631 17.39 -0.60 39.31
N LYS A 632 18.26 -1.39 39.94
CA LYS A 632 19.24 -0.94 40.93
C LYS A 632 20.62 -1.48 40.59
N ILE A 633 21.62 -0.62 40.56
CA ILE A 633 23.02 -0.93 40.24
C ILE A 633 23.90 -0.51 41.42
N PRO A 634 24.79 -1.38 41.93
CA PRO A 634 25.71 -1.03 43.01
C PRO A 634 26.50 0.26 42.71
N LEU A 635 26.58 1.17 43.69
CA LEU A 635 27.38 2.39 43.56
C LEU A 635 28.87 2.06 43.52
N ALA A 636 29.63 2.87 42.79
CA ALA A 636 31.08 2.78 42.83
C ALA A 636 31.56 3.15 44.25
N LYS A 637 32.39 2.30 44.86
CA LYS A 637 33.05 2.63 46.12
C LYS A 637 33.88 3.90 45.94
N VAL A 638 33.49 4.98 46.61
CA VAL A 638 34.17 6.26 46.52
C VAL A 638 35.50 6.14 47.27
N SER A 639 36.63 6.03 46.55
CA SER A 639 37.92 6.30 47.17
C SER A 639 37.96 7.79 47.48
N LYS A 640 38.10 8.20 48.76
CA LYS A 640 38.42 9.58 49.16
C LYS A 640 39.83 9.93 48.64
N LYS A 641 39.98 10.10 47.33
CA LYS A 641 41.18 10.68 46.74
C LYS A 641 41.07 12.18 46.94
N ILE A 642 41.91 12.71 47.83
CA ILE A 642 42.08 14.15 48.00
C ILE A 642 42.74 14.65 46.71
N VAL A 643 42.07 15.56 46.01
CA VAL A 643 42.60 16.23 44.83
C VAL A 643 43.27 17.50 45.29
N ASP A 644 44.54 17.67 44.95
CA ASP A 644 45.26 18.92 45.15
C ASP A 644 44.80 19.93 44.07
N PHE A 645 43.71 20.64 44.36
CA PHE A 645 43.18 21.65 43.44
C PHE A 645 44.12 22.84 43.31
N GLU A 646 44.89 23.20 44.35
CA GLU A 646 45.86 24.29 44.28
C GLU A 646 46.93 23.97 43.25
N LYS A 647 47.48 22.74 43.24
CA LYS A 647 48.41 22.31 42.21
C LYS A 647 47.83 22.39 40.80
N ILE A 648 46.59 21.90 40.59
CA ILE A 648 45.93 21.96 39.27
C ILE A 648 45.69 23.42 38.84
N SER A 649 45.30 24.28 39.79
CA SER A 649 45.12 25.71 39.57
C SER A 649 46.44 26.38 39.18
N SER A 650 47.54 26.08 39.87
CA SER A 650 48.88 26.57 39.52
C SER A 650 49.33 26.10 38.15
N GLU A 651 49.16 24.81 37.82
CA GLU A 651 49.48 24.26 36.49
C GLU A 651 48.69 24.94 35.37
N TYR A 652 47.41 25.23 35.62
CA TYR A 652 46.56 26.00 34.71
C TYR A 652 47.06 27.44 34.54
N GLN A 653 47.40 28.13 35.64
CA GLN A 653 47.89 29.52 35.58
C GLN A 653 49.25 29.62 34.89
N GLU A 654 50.15 28.66 35.13
CA GLU A 654 51.42 28.55 34.39
C GLU A 654 51.19 28.34 32.89
N ASP A 655 50.28 27.43 32.51
CA ASP A 655 49.93 27.17 31.11
C ASP A 655 49.32 28.41 30.44
N LEU A 656 48.45 29.13 31.15
CA LEU A 656 47.84 30.38 30.67
C LEU A 656 48.88 31.49 30.51
N THR A 657 49.77 31.66 31.49
CA THR A 657 50.85 32.66 31.46
C THR A 657 51.80 32.37 30.29
N PHE A 658 52.21 31.11 30.12
CA PHE A 658 53.05 30.68 28.99
C PHE A 658 52.43 31.02 27.62
N ARG A 659 51.12 30.77 27.46
CA ARG A 659 50.35 31.11 26.26
C ARG A 659 50.18 32.61 26.05
N SER A 660 50.21 33.41 27.12
CA SER A 660 50.14 34.87 27.05
C SER A 660 51.49 35.52 26.65
N THR A 661 52.61 34.85 26.92
CA THR A 661 53.98 35.32 26.57
C THR A 661 54.37 35.12 25.09
N ILE A 662 53.60 34.36 24.31
CA ILE A 662 53.82 34.18 22.86
C ILE A 662 52.54 34.63 22.12
N SER A 663 52.35 35.95 22.04
CA SER A 663 51.29 36.55 21.23
C SER A 663 51.86 36.93 19.86
N PHE A 664 51.62 36.13 18.83
CA PHE A 664 51.39 36.71 17.50
C PHE A 664 50.08 37.49 17.62
N SER A 665 50.18 38.80 17.84
CA SER A 665 48.98 39.57 18.15
C SER A 665 48.06 39.62 16.93
N ASP A 666 46.77 39.42 17.14
CA ASP A 666 45.74 39.64 16.12
C ASP A 666 45.85 41.06 15.53
N THR A 667 46.40 42.01 16.29
CA THR A 667 46.77 43.35 15.80
C THR A 667 47.84 43.31 14.71
N MET A 668 48.91 42.52 14.83
CA MET A 668 49.97 42.44 13.82
C MET A 668 49.49 41.76 12.53
N VAL A 669 48.67 40.70 12.64
CA VAL A 669 48.05 40.06 11.47
C VAL A 669 47.02 40.99 10.82
N THR A 670 46.26 41.75 11.63
CA THR A 670 45.33 42.77 11.13
C THR A 670 46.06 43.88 10.35
N GLU A 671 47.19 44.38 10.85
CA GLU A 671 48.00 45.38 10.14
C GLU A 671 48.61 44.82 8.85
N LYS A 672 49.08 43.55 8.85
CA LYS A 672 49.52 42.88 7.62
C LYS A 672 48.40 42.70 6.60
N ILE A 673 47.19 42.36 7.05
CA ILE A 673 46.00 42.32 6.18
C ILE A 673 45.72 43.72 5.61
N LYS A 674 45.75 44.79 6.41
CA LYS A 674 45.54 46.15 5.91
C LYS A 674 46.56 46.53 4.83
N ALA A 675 47.84 46.21 5.04
CA ALA A 675 48.90 46.46 4.06
C ALA A 675 48.68 45.67 2.76
N LEU A 676 48.42 44.35 2.88
CA LEU A 676 48.14 43.49 1.72
C LEU A 676 46.89 43.94 0.96
N ARG A 677 45.81 44.33 1.65
CA ARG A 677 44.59 44.84 1.03
C ARG A 677 44.85 46.11 0.23
N LYS A 678 45.59 47.07 0.81
CA LYS A 678 45.95 48.32 0.12
C LYS A 678 46.74 48.06 -1.15
N GLU A 679 47.69 47.12 -1.10
CA GLU A 679 48.52 46.76 -2.24
C GLU A 679 47.75 46.00 -3.32
N LEU A 680 47.05 44.92 -2.93
CA LEU A 680 46.36 44.02 -3.86
C LEU A 680 45.19 44.69 -4.58
N LEU A 681 44.40 45.51 -3.88
CA LEU A 681 43.20 46.14 -4.46
C LEU A 681 43.53 47.30 -5.42
N LEU A 682 44.73 47.87 -5.34
CA LEU A 682 45.20 48.93 -6.25
C LEU A 682 46.00 48.38 -7.44
N SER A 683 46.43 47.11 -7.40
CA SER A 683 47.26 46.50 -8.43
C SER A 683 46.48 46.17 -9.70
N LYS A 684 47.01 46.56 -10.86
CA LYS A 684 46.46 46.13 -12.17
C LYS A 684 46.94 44.74 -12.61
N THR A 685 47.88 44.14 -11.88
CA THR A 685 48.44 42.81 -12.16
C THR A 685 48.22 41.87 -10.98
N ILE A 686 48.02 40.59 -11.29
CA ILE A 686 47.72 39.56 -10.30
C ILE A 686 49.03 39.05 -9.68
N ASP A 687 49.15 39.18 -8.36
CA ASP A 687 50.19 38.53 -7.55
C ASP A 687 49.56 37.38 -6.74
N LEU A 688 49.62 36.17 -7.28
CA LEU A 688 48.98 34.99 -6.69
C LEU A 688 49.50 34.68 -5.29
N GLU A 689 50.80 34.85 -5.04
CA GLU A 689 51.40 34.48 -3.75
C GLU A 689 50.97 35.46 -2.64
N LYS A 690 50.82 36.76 -2.96
CA LYS A 690 50.24 37.73 -2.02
C LYS A 690 48.75 37.50 -1.79
N TRP A 691 47.97 37.14 -2.81
CA TRP A 691 46.56 36.76 -2.63
C TRP A 691 46.41 35.51 -1.75
N LYS A 692 47.26 34.49 -1.93
CA LYS A 692 47.30 33.31 -1.05
C LYS A 692 47.67 33.69 0.38
N LEU A 693 48.64 34.60 0.56
CA LEU A 693 49.04 35.09 1.86
C LEU A 693 47.90 35.86 2.56
N TYR A 694 47.17 36.71 1.82
CA TYR A 694 46.00 37.38 2.34
C TYR A 694 44.90 36.39 2.71
N ALA A 695 44.58 35.41 1.85
CA ALA A 695 43.61 34.35 2.14
C ALA A 695 43.97 33.62 3.45
N LYS A 696 45.24 33.23 3.60
CA LYS A 696 45.75 32.56 4.79
C LYS A 696 45.57 33.40 6.06
N TYR A 697 45.93 34.67 6.03
CA TYR A 697 45.76 35.59 7.16
C TYR A 697 44.28 35.87 7.46
N ALA A 698 43.45 36.00 6.43
CA ALA A 698 42.00 36.18 6.60
C ALA A 698 41.34 34.96 7.25
N GLY A 699 41.75 33.74 6.87
CA GLY A 699 41.32 32.51 7.53
C GLY A 699 41.76 32.43 8.99
N TRP A 700 42.99 32.86 9.31
CA TRP A 700 43.45 32.92 10.70
C TRP A 700 42.62 33.86 11.58
N LEU A 701 42.08 34.95 11.02
CA LEU A 701 41.31 35.96 11.76
C LEU A 701 39.77 35.84 11.60
N LYS A 702 39.27 34.78 10.98
CA LYS A 702 37.84 34.62 10.64
C LYS A 702 37.25 35.79 9.84
N ARG A 703 38.05 36.30 8.90
CA ARG A 703 37.70 37.40 7.99
C ARG A 703 37.59 36.90 6.55
N GLU A 704 37.26 35.64 6.34
CA GLU A 704 37.08 35.02 5.02
C GLU A 704 36.02 35.78 4.22
N MET A 705 34.95 36.24 4.87
CA MET A 705 33.94 37.08 4.23
C MET A 705 34.54 38.39 3.67
N GLN A 706 35.38 39.07 4.45
CA GLN A 706 36.06 40.29 3.99
C GLN A 706 36.99 39.99 2.81
N PHE A 707 37.72 38.88 2.87
CA PHE A 707 38.59 38.44 1.79
C PHE A 707 37.81 38.20 0.49
N TRP A 708 36.70 37.46 0.56
CA TRP A 708 35.90 37.16 -0.61
C TRP A 708 35.23 38.41 -1.18
N ILE A 709 34.80 39.36 -0.33
CA ILE A 709 34.32 40.69 -0.77
C ILE A 709 35.44 41.47 -1.48
N ASP A 710 36.66 41.44 -0.98
CA ASP A 710 37.78 42.15 -1.60
C ASP A 710 38.15 41.51 -2.96
N LEU A 711 38.17 40.19 -3.06
CA LEU A 711 38.37 39.49 -4.33
C LEU A 711 37.23 39.79 -5.32
N GLU A 712 36.00 39.89 -4.82
CA GLU A 712 34.83 40.31 -5.60
C GLU A 712 35.03 41.71 -6.20
N ASN A 713 35.39 42.68 -5.37
CA ASN A 713 35.65 44.06 -5.80
C ASN A 713 36.80 44.12 -6.82
N TYR A 714 37.84 43.33 -6.61
CA TYR A 714 38.96 43.22 -7.54
C TYR A 714 38.53 42.66 -8.90
N TYR A 715 37.68 41.62 -8.92
CA TYR A 715 37.10 41.06 -10.14
C TYR A 715 36.20 42.05 -10.89
N TYR A 716 35.38 42.83 -10.20
CA TYR A 716 34.52 43.82 -10.86
C TYR A 716 35.29 44.89 -11.64
N ILE A 717 36.50 45.23 -11.17
CA ILE A 717 37.42 46.13 -11.87
C ILE A 717 38.17 45.39 -12.99
N ASN A 718 38.48 44.12 -12.80
CA ASN A 718 39.29 43.29 -13.70
C ASN A 718 38.51 42.05 -14.19
N GLN A 719 37.49 42.26 -15.04
CA GLN A 719 36.56 41.21 -15.49
C GLN A 719 37.16 40.27 -16.56
N ASN A 720 38.27 39.61 -16.23
CA ASN A 720 38.97 38.64 -17.09
C ASN A 720 39.04 37.25 -16.43
N TYR A 721 39.43 36.26 -17.24
CA TYR A 721 39.50 34.86 -16.81
C TYR A 721 40.55 34.63 -15.73
N GLU A 722 41.70 35.29 -15.82
CA GLU A 722 42.81 35.14 -14.87
C GLU A 722 42.36 35.54 -13.46
N THR A 723 41.61 36.64 -13.35
CA THR A 723 41.05 37.11 -12.08
C THR A 723 39.95 36.18 -11.57
N ALA A 724 39.06 35.71 -12.44
CA ALA A 724 38.04 34.73 -12.05
C ALA A 724 38.66 33.40 -11.58
N ALA A 725 39.75 32.95 -12.20
CA ALA A 725 40.43 31.69 -11.91
C ALA A 725 41.20 31.72 -10.57
N LEU A 726 41.58 32.90 -10.06
CA LEU A 726 42.17 33.05 -8.73
C LEU A 726 41.31 32.38 -7.64
N SER A 727 39.99 32.54 -7.73
CA SER A 727 39.03 31.97 -6.78
C SER A 727 39.27 30.49 -6.51
N LYS A 728 39.59 29.70 -7.54
CA LYS A 728 39.86 28.26 -7.45
C LYS A 728 41.13 27.95 -6.67
N GLU A 729 42.19 28.74 -6.86
CA GLU A 729 43.45 28.57 -6.13
C GLU A 729 43.32 29.02 -4.67
N LEU A 730 42.54 30.07 -4.42
CA LEU A 730 42.33 30.64 -3.08
C LEU A 730 41.35 29.81 -2.23
N ALA A 731 40.34 29.20 -2.86
CA ALA A 731 39.43 28.28 -2.20
C ALA A 731 40.12 27.03 -1.64
N LYS A 732 41.32 26.66 -2.12
CA LYS A 732 42.14 25.60 -1.51
C LYS A 732 42.63 25.96 -0.11
N LEU A 733 42.65 27.25 0.25
CA LEU A 733 43.16 27.76 1.52
C LEU A 733 42.04 28.04 2.53
N ILE A 734 40.98 28.75 2.13
CA ILE A 734 39.92 29.21 3.04
C ILE A 734 38.51 28.78 2.65
N TRP A 735 38.37 27.94 1.60
CA TRP A 735 37.11 27.53 1.00
C TRP A 735 36.16 28.69 0.64
N TYR A 736 35.17 28.42 -0.21
CA TYR A 736 34.12 29.41 -0.50
C TYR A 736 33.21 29.58 0.72
N ILE A 737 32.63 30.77 0.90
CA ILE A 737 31.68 31.04 2.01
C ILE A 737 30.49 30.07 1.93
N THR A 738 29.97 29.89 0.71
CA THR A 738 28.86 28.98 0.41
C THR A 738 29.14 28.16 -0.85
N GLU A 739 28.41 27.06 -1.05
CA GLU A 739 28.43 26.35 -2.34
C GLU A 739 27.93 27.24 -3.50
N GLY A 740 27.02 28.19 -3.22
CA GLY A 740 26.57 29.18 -4.20
C GLY A 740 27.68 30.13 -4.65
N ASP A 741 28.61 30.48 -3.76
CA ASP A 741 29.79 31.29 -4.15
C ASP A 741 30.74 30.51 -5.06
N ASN A 742 30.91 29.20 -4.83
CA ASN A 742 31.70 28.36 -5.73
C ASN A 742 31.07 28.32 -7.14
N GLU A 743 29.74 28.16 -7.22
CA GLU A 743 29.01 28.19 -8.47
C GLU A 743 29.17 29.53 -9.19
N LYS A 744 28.96 30.65 -8.47
CA LYS A 744 29.13 32.02 -8.98
C LYS A 744 30.51 32.25 -9.59
N TRP A 745 31.57 31.83 -8.89
CA TRP A 745 32.94 32.01 -9.38
C TRP A 745 33.28 31.09 -10.56
N LEU A 746 32.73 29.88 -10.63
CA LEU A 746 32.87 29.03 -11.81
C LEU A 746 32.13 29.62 -13.01
N GLU A 747 30.95 30.20 -12.80
CA GLU A 747 30.18 30.83 -13.87
C GLU A 747 30.92 32.05 -14.46
N ARG A 748 31.56 32.86 -13.60
CA ARG A 748 32.45 33.94 -14.05
C ARG A 748 33.59 33.44 -14.91
N GLN A 749 34.25 32.35 -14.52
CA GLN A 749 35.31 31.74 -15.32
C GLN A 749 34.81 31.33 -16.72
N ILE A 750 33.60 30.78 -16.82
CA ILE A 750 32.96 30.42 -18.09
C ILE A 750 32.65 31.65 -18.95
N LEU A 751 32.17 32.73 -18.32
CA LEU A 751 31.79 33.98 -19.00
C LEU A 751 33.00 34.74 -19.54
N THR A 752 34.11 34.79 -18.79
CA THR A 752 35.27 35.62 -19.13
C THR A 752 36.34 34.93 -19.96
N THR A 753 36.26 33.60 -20.15
CA THR A 753 37.21 32.89 -21.01
C THR A 753 36.83 32.99 -22.48
N ASN A 754 37.80 33.40 -23.30
CA ASN A 754 37.68 33.41 -24.76
C ASN A 754 38.30 32.15 -25.41
N ASN A 755 38.98 31.30 -24.62
CA ASN A 755 39.59 30.08 -25.12
C ASN A 755 38.53 28.94 -25.19
N PRO A 756 38.20 28.40 -26.39
CA PRO A 756 37.15 27.40 -26.55
C PRO A 756 37.40 26.09 -25.78
N GLU A 757 38.65 25.63 -25.69
CA GLU A 757 39.01 24.39 -24.99
C GLU A 757 38.84 24.54 -23.48
N ILE A 758 39.31 25.66 -22.92
CA ILE A 758 39.12 26.00 -21.50
C ILE A 758 37.62 26.16 -21.21
N LYS A 759 36.88 26.85 -22.09
CA LYS A 759 35.44 27.04 -21.95
C LYS A 759 34.70 25.71 -21.91
N LEU A 760 35.02 24.79 -22.82
CA LEU A 760 34.45 23.44 -22.86
C LEU A 760 34.73 22.66 -21.58
N LEU A 761 35.96 22.70 -21.06
CA LEU A 761 36.33 22.06 -19.79
C LEU A 761 35.54 22.61 -18.60
N LEU A 762 35.37 23.93 -18.53
CA LEU A 762 34.62 24.60 -17.47
C LEU A 762 33.13 24.32 -17.55
N LEU A 763 32.54 24.33 -18.75
CA LEU A 763 31.15 23.94 -18.99
C LEU A 763 30.89 22.50 -18.53
N LYS A 764 31.77 21.55 -18.91
CA LYS A 764 31.71 20.15 -18.46
C LYS A 764 31.85 20.03 -16.94
N ALA A 765 32.73 20.83 -16.32
CA ALA A 765 32.89 20.86 -14.87
C ALA A 765 31.65 21.43 -14.15
N TYR A 766 31.02 22.46 -14.71
CA TYR A 766 29.79 23.05 -14.18
C TYR A 766 28.65 22.04 -14.20
N VAL A 767 28.40 21.40 -15.35
CA VAL A 767 27.39 20.34 -15.47
C VAL A 767 27.67 19.19 -14.49
N LYS A 768 28.93 18.76 -14.37
CA LYS A 768 29.31 17.68 -13.45
C LYS A 768 29.04 17.99 -11.98
N ASN A 769 29.25 19.24 -11.57
CA ASN A 769 29.21 19.63 -10.15
C ASN A 769 27.86 20.21 -9.70
N PHE A 770 27.09 20.82 -10.61
CA PHE A 770 25.90 21.60 -10.28
C PHE A 770 24.60 21.12 -10.97
N ASN A 771 24.62 19.96 -11.63
CA ASN A 771 23.41 19.37 -12.22
C ASN A 771 22.44 18.88 -11.14
N THR A 772 21.52 19.78 -10.76
CA THR A 772 20.46 19.57 -9.78
C THR A 772 19.13 20.04 -10.35
N GLU A 773 18.02 19.53 -9.82
CA GLU A 773 16.65 19.87 -10.26
C GLU A 773 16.38 21.38 -10.24
N ASN A 774 16.86 22.09 -9.21
CA ASN A 774 16.70 23.54 -9.05
C ASN A 774 17.50 24.36 -10.07
N ASN A 775 18.48 23.76 -10.76
CA ASN A 775 19.39 24.44 -11.69
C ASN A 775 19.25 23.96 -13.14
N SER A 776 18.15 23.28 -13.45
CA SER A 776 17.90 22.63 -14.74
C SER A 776 17.98 23.58 -15.94
N ILE A 777 17.48 24.80 -15.81
CA ILE A 777 17.55 25.84 -16.86
C ILE A 777 19.01 26.17 -17.20
N ALA A 778 19.81 26.51 -16.18
CA ALA A 778 21.21 26.84 -16.38
C ALA A 778 21.96 25.65 -16.99
N ILE A 779 21.76 24.45 -16.45
CA ILE A 779 22.40 23.21 -16.94
C ILE A 779 22.04 22.95 -18.40
N THR A 780 20.79 23.15 -18.78
CA THR A 780 20.35 23.02 -20.18
C THR A 780 21.07 24.02 -21.07
N SER A 781 21.15 25.30 -20.68
CA SER A 781 21.90 26.30 -21.44
C SER A 781 23.38 25.94 -21.60
N LYS A 782 24.01 25.36 -20.55
CA LYS A 782 25.41 24.92 -20.62
C LYS A 782 25.58 23.66 -21.49
N LEU A 783 24.65 22.71 -21.43
CA LEU A 783 24.64 21.53 -22.32
C LEU A 783 24.45 21.91 -23.79
N LYS A 784 23.61 22.92 -24.07
CA LYS A 784 23.47 23.51 -25.42
C LYS A 784 24.82 24.03 -25.93
N LEU A 785 25.50 24.86 -25.14
CA LEU A 785 26.83 25.38 -25.49
C LEU A 785 27.88 24.26 -25.68
N ILE A 786 27.83 23.20 -24.87
CA ILE A 786 28.69 22.02 -25.05
C ILE A 786 28.41 21.33 -26.38
N ALA A 787 27.14 21.13 -26.73
CA ALA A 787 26.73 20.52 -28.01
C ALA A 787 27.08 21.40 -29.23
N GLU A 788 27.12 22.73 -29.06
CA GLU A 788 27.55 23.67 -30.11
C GLU A 788 29.08 23.68 -30.28
N LEU A 789 29.85 23.67 -29.18
CA LEU A 789 31.32 23.68 -29.20
C LEU A 789 31.92 22.32 -29.59
N GLU A 790 31.26 21.22 -29.25
CA GLU A 790 31.70 19.85 -29.52
C GLU A 790 30.49 19.00 -29.97
N PRO A 791 30.08 19.07 -31.25
CA PRO A 791 28.83 18.48 -31.76
C PRO A 791 28.89 16.96 -31.95
N THR A 792 29.32 16.22 -30.93
CA THR A 792 29.29 14.75 -30.91
C THR A 792 27.87 14.26 -30.64
N VAL A 793 27.55 13.04 -31.09
CA VAL A 793 26.28 12.35 -30.81
C VAL A 793 25.95 12.36 -29.32
N ALA A 794 26.95 12.11 -28.45
CA ALA A 794 26.79 12.10 -27.01
C ALA A 794 26.39 13.47 -26.44
N ASN A 795 26.99 14.57 -26.91
CA ASN A 795 26.70 15.91 -26.42
C ASN A 795 25.33 16.41 -26.91
N LYS A 796 25.02 16.21 -28.20
CA LYS A 796 23.69 16.51 -28.76
C LYS A 796 22.59 15.77 -28.00
N THR A 797 22.79 14.47 -27.77
CA THR A 797 21.86 13.62 -27.01
C THR A 797 21.72 14.07 -25.56
N SER A 798 22.81 14.48 -24.91
CA SER A 798 22.78 14.97 -23.52
C SER A 798 21.97 16.26 -23.37
N TYR A 799 22.09 17.18 -24.32
CA TYR A 799 21.29 18.42 -24.35
C TYR A 799 19.80 18.11 -24.51
N ILE A 800 19.43 17.31 -25.54
CA ILE A 800 18.03 16.97 -25.80
C ILE A 800 17.43 16.12 -24.66
N SER A 801 18.20 15.19 -24.08
CA SER A 801 17.75 14.40 -22.93
C SER A 801 17.45 15.27 -21.72
N ASN A 802 18.28 16.29 -21.45
CA ASN A 802 18.07 17.18 -20.32
C ASN A 802 16.81 18.06 -20.50
N LEU A 803 16.54 18.52 -21.72
CA LEU A 803 15.30 19.21 -22.07
C LEU A 803 14.05 18.34 -21.84
N LEU A 804 14.11 17.08 -22.27
CA LEU A 804 13.02 16.11 -22.09
C LEU A 804 12.80 15.79 -20.60
N TRP A 805 13.87 15.55 -19.84
CA TRP A 805 13.77 15.15 -18.42
C TRP A 805 13.24 16.26 -17.52
N ASN A 806 13.60 17.52 -17.81
CA ASN A 806 13.21 18.66 -16.97
C ASN A 806 11.93 19.36 -17.45
N ASN A 807 11.38 18.97 -18.61
CA ASN A 807 10.18 19.58 -19.21
C ASN A 807 10.22 21.12 -19.24
N LEU A 808 11.36 21.68 -19.69
CA LEU A 808 11.56 23.12 -19.73
C LEU A 808 10.61 23.81 -20.74
N PRO A 809 10.27 25.09 -20.55
CA PRO A 809 9.33 25.80 -21.43
C PRO A 809 9.72 25.77 -22.93
N GLU A 810 11.02 25.74 -23.22
CA GLU A 810 11.55 25.71 -24.58
C GLU A 810 11.60 24.31 -25.21
N THR A 811 11.35 23.23 -24.44
CA THR A 811 11.49 21.85 -24.91
C THR A 811 10.66 21.58 -26.17
N LEU A 812 9.41 22.03 -26.21
CA LEU A 812 8.56 21.85 -27.39
C LEU A 812 9.14 22.58 -28.61
N ALA A 813 9.50 23.86 -28.47
CA ALA A 813 10.05 24.66 -29.57
C ALA A 813 11.35 24.07 -30.13
N VAL A 814 12.23 23.56 -29.26
CA VAL A 814 13.49 22.91 -29.68
C VAL A 814 13.22 21.60 -30.41
N LEU A 815 12.33 20.76 -29.88
CA LEU A 815 12.00 19.48 -30.50
C LEU A 815 11.21 19.64 -31.79
N GLU A 816 10.40 20.69 -31.94
CA GLU A 816 9.60 20.92 -33.15
C GLU A 816 10.45 21.19 -34.39
N ILE A 817 11.63 21.78 -34.20
CA ILE A 817 12.62 22.08 -35.26
C ILE A 817 13.56 20.88 -35.48
N LEU A 818 13.56 19.91 -34.56
CA LEU A 818 14.44 18.75 -34.61
C LEU A 818 13.88 17.67 -35.53
N GLU A 819 14.61 17.34 -36.59
CA GLU A 819 14.24 16.27 -37.52
C GLU A 819 14.71 14.88 -37.02
N PRO A 820 13.93 13.81 -37.22
CA PRO A 820 14.34 12.44 -36.91
C PRO A 820 15.65 12.06 -37.65
N SER A 821 16.69 11.71 -36.90
CA SER A 821 17.97 11.25 -37.46
C SER A 821 18.63 10.19 -36.58
N ASP A 822 19.56 9.42 -37.16
CA ASP A 822 20.29 8.37 -36.45
C ASP A 822 21.11 8.88 -35.25
N ASP A 823 21.50 10.16 -35.24
CA ASP A 823 22.17 10.81 -34.10
C ASP A 823 21.33 10.72 -32.81
N TYR A 824 20.01 10.63 -32.92
CA TYR A 824 19.08 10.62 -31.78
C TYR A 824 18.44 9.25 -31.54
N LYS A 825 18.92 8.20 -32.21
CA LYS A 825 18.36 6.84 -32.14
C LYS A 825 18.21 6.33 -30.70
N GLU A 826 19.17 6.65 -29.82
CA GLU A 826 19.16 6.23 -28.42
C GLU A 826 18.07 6.88 -27.56
N ILE A 827 17.55 8.04 -27.98
CA ILE A 827 16.53 8.85 -27.27
C ILE A 827 15.24 9.04 -28.07
N ALA A 828 15.14 8.48 -29.27
CA ALA A 828 13.97 8.56 -30.13
C ALA A 828 12.69 8.07 -29.46
N GLU A 829 12.79 7.06 -28.58
CA GLU A 829 11.69 6.60 -27.73
C GLU A 829 11.12 7.72 -26.86
N SER A 830 11.99 8.44 -26.14
CA SER A 830 11.58 9.53 -25.25
C SER A 830 10.98 10.71 -26.03
N ILE A 831 11.54 11.02 -27.21
CA ILE A 831 11.02 12.08 -28.08
C ILE A 831 9.65 11.70 -28.65
N ALA A 832 9.47 10.44 -29.06
CA ALA A 832 8.19 9.95 -29.56
C ALA A 832 7.09 10.01 -28.49
N TRP A 833 7.39 9.60 -27.26
CA TRP A 833 6.45 9.72 -26.13
C TRP A 833 6.13 11.18 -25.80
N PHE A 834 7.13 12.08 -25.83
CA PHE A 834 6.89 13.51 -25.63
C PHE A 834 5.92 14.08 -26.65
N PHE A 835 6.10 13.79 -27.95
CA PHE A 835 5.17 14.27 -28.98
C PHE A 835 3.79 13.64 -28.86
N TYR A 836 3.69 12.38 -28.43
CA TYR A 836 2.40 11.75 -28.14
C TYR A 836 1.66 12.47 -26.99
N GLU A 837 2.35 12.82 -25.91
CA GLU A 837 1.78 13.59 -24.79
C GLU A 837 1.36 15.01 -25.19
N LYS A 838 2.01 15.60 -26.21
CA LYS A 838 1.64 16.91 -26.79
C LYS A 838 0.58 16.80 -27.90
N GLU A 839 -0.03 15.63 -28.07
CA GLU A 839 -1.04 15.35 -29.10
C GLU A 839 -0.53 15.53 -30.55
N GLN A 840 0.79 15.57 -30.77
CA GLN A 840 1.43 15.65 -32.09
C GLN A 840 1.72 14.26 -32.66
N ILE A 841 0.66 13.51 -32.95
CA ILE A 841 0.71 12.06 -33.25
C ILE A 841 1.59 11.73 -34.46
N GLN A 842 1.57 12.53 -35.52
CA GLN A 842 2.37 12.29 -36.72
C GLN A 842 3.88 12.37 -36.43
N LYS A 843 4.32 13.34 -35.62
CA LYS A 843 5.72 13.44 -35.16
C LYS A 843 6.08 12.30 -34.23
N ALA A 844 5.18 11.93 -33.31
CA ALA A 844 5.38 10.77 -32.43
C ALA A 844 5.64 9.49 -33.25
N ILE A 845 4.85 9.25 -34.31
CA ILE A 845 5.03 8.11 -35.21
C ILE A 845 6.34 8.20 -36.00
N ALA A 846 6.71 9.39 -36.49
CA ALA A 846 7.96 9.59 -37.21
C ALA A 846 9.19 9.26 -36.34
N TRP A 847 9.21 9.74 -35.09
CA TRP A 847 10.26 9.43 -34.12
C TRP A 847 10.25 7.96 -33.69
N ALA A 848 9.07 7.34 -33.57
CA ALA A 848 8.92 5.93 -33.24
C ALA A 848 9.40 4.98 -34.36
N LYS A 849 9.74 5.46 -35.56
CA LYS A 849 10.39 4.66 -36.62
C LYS A 849 11.87 4.44 -36.37
N LEU A 850 12.52 5.31 -35.60
CA LEU A 850 13.95 5.21 -35.29
C LEU A 850 14.25 4.20 -34.16
N THR A 851 13.22 3.66 -33.50
CA THR A 851 13.39 2.76 -32.35
C THR A 851 12.46 1.55 -32.43
N ASP A 852 13.01 0.37 -32.16
CA ASP A 852 12.25 -0.88 -32.10
C ASP A 852 11.54 -1.08 -30.75
N LYS A 853 11.78 -0.18 -29.79
CA LYS A 853 11.19 -0.27 -28.44
C LYS A 853 9.73 0.14 -28.39
N ILE A 854 9.29 0.99 -29.31
CA ILE A 854 7.87 1.33 -29.46
C ILE A 854 7.27 0.32 -30.42
N THR A 855 6.56 -0.63 -29.85
CA THR A 855 5.97 -1.76 -30.55
C THR A 855 4.81 -1.32 -31.45
N ILE A 856 4.45 -2.14 -32.43
CA ILE A 856 3.37 -1.85 -33.38
C ILE A 856 2.01 -1.64 -32.68
N ASP A 857 1.72 -2.40 -31.62
CA ASP A 857 0.50 -2.25 -30.84
C ASP A 857 0.42 -0.88 -30.17
N THR A 858 1.54 -0.38 -29.64
CA THR A 858 1.62 0.97 -29.07
C THR A 858 1.28 2.03 -30.11
N LYS A 859 1.83 1.93 -31.33
CA LYS A 859 1.57 2.87 -32.43
C LYS A 859 0.10 2.85 -32.86
N LEU A 860 -0.51 1.67 -32.95
CA LEU A 860 -1.93 1.51 -33.24
C LEU A 860 -2.81 2.10 -32.13
N TYR A 861 -2.44 1.90 -30.85
CA TYR A 861 -3.16 2.52 -29.73
C TYR A 861 -3.03 4.03 -29.69
N TRP A 862 -1.88 4.60 -30.08
CA TRP A 862 -1.72 6.05 -30.18
C TRP A 862 -2.70 6.67 -31.17
N LEU A 863 -2.77 6.12 -32.39
CA LEU A 863 -3.72 6.56 -33.43
C LEU A 863 -5.18 6.35 -32.98
N PHE A 864 -5.47 5.24 -32.30
CA PHE A 864 -6.80 4.95 -31.77
C PHE A 864 -7.22 5.96 -30.68
N ASN A 865 -6.35 6.24 -29.72
CA ASN A 865 -6.62 7.17 -28.61
C ASN A 865 -6.79 8.61 -29.11
N ALA A 866 -6.01 9.00 -30.12
CA ALA A 866 -6.15 10.28 -30.82
C ALA A 866 -7.40 10.37 -31.72
N LYS A 867 -8.17 9.28 -31.86
CA LYS A 867 -9.37 9.17 -32.71
C LYS A 867 -9.09 9.37 -34.20
N LEU A 868 -7.84 9.20 -34.64
CA LEU A 868 -7.40 9.29 -36.04
C LEU A 868 -7.68 7.97 -36.76
N TYR A 869 -8.96 7.65 -36.95
CA TYR A 869 -9.38 6.31 -37.33
C TYR A 869 -9.09 5.93 -38.78
N ASP A 870 -9.00 6.89 -39.69
CA ASP A 870 -8.69 6.60 -41.09
C ASP A 870 -7.17 6.42 -41.26
N GLU A 871 -6.36 7.27 -40.63
CA GLU A 871 -4.91 7.08 -40.51
C GLU A 871 -4.56 5.76 -39.82
N LEU A 872 -5.28 5.38 -38.75
CA LEU A 872 -5.14 4.07 -38.10
C LEU A 872 -5.31 2.90 -39.07
N LYS A 873 -6.37 2.95 -39.91
CA LYS A 873 -6.64 1.89 -40.88
C LYS A 873 -5.58 1.84 -41.96
N GLU A 874 -5.19 3.00 -42.49
CA GLU A 874 -4.14 3.09 -43.52
C GLU A 874 -2.80 2.59 -42.99
N PHE A 875 -2.42 3.02 -41.80
CA PHE A 875 -1.19 2.59 -41.13
C PHE A 875 -1.18 1.08 -40.87
N TYR A 876 -2.29 0.53 -40.35
CA TYR A 876 -2.43 -0.92 -40.15
C TYR A 876 -2.38 -1.68 -41.49
N ALA A 877 -3.08 -1.20 -42.52
CA ALA A 877 -3.14 -1.85 -43.83
C ALA A 877 -1.76 -1.87 -44.51
N GLN A 878 -1.01 -0.77 -44.43
CA GLN A 878 0.36 -0.71 -44.93
C GLN A 878 1.28 -1.68 -44.16
N HIS A 879 1.23 -1.66 -42.82
CA HIS A 879 2.05 -2.55 -41.98
C HIS A 879 1.80 -4.03 -42.27
N ILE A 880 0.54 -4.46 -42.34
CA ILE A 880 0.19 -5.87 -42.61
C ILE A 880 0.51 -6.27 -44.05
N LYS A 881 0.50 -5.34 -45.01
CA LYS A 881 0.96 -5.61 -46.38
C LYS A 881 2.45 -5.95 -46.42
N GLU A 882 3.26 -5.27 -45.61
CA GLU A 882 4.71 -5.50 -45.50
C GLU A 882 5.04 -6.67 -44.56
N HIS A 883 4.21 -6.89 -43.52
CA HIS A 883 4.40 -7.89 -42.47
C HIS A 883 3.12 -8.76 -42.27
N PRO A 884 2.77 -9.63 -43.23
CA PRO A 884 1.49 -10.37 -43.21
C PRO A 884 1.34 -11.35 -42.03
N ASN A 885 2.45 -11.74 -41.40
CA ASN A 885 2.47 -12.67 -40.27
C ASN A 885 2.61 -11.96 -38.90
N ASP A 886 2.44 -10.63 -38.84
CA ASP A 886 2.48 -9.89 -37.58
C ASP A 886 1.17 -10.05 -36.79
N ASP A 887 1.09 -11.13 -36.03
CA ASP A 887 -0.08 -11.49 -35.23
C ASP A 887 -0.32 -10.54 -34.04
N LEU A 888 0.70 -9.80 -33.58
CA LEU A 888 0.54 -8.75 -32.57
C LEU A 888 -0.23 -7.55 -33.13
N ALA A 889 0.10 -7.12 -34.35
CA ALA A 889 -0.64 -6.07 -35.04
C ALA A 889 -2.09 -6.48 -35.31
N LYS A 890 -2.33 -7.70 -35.84
CA LYS A 890 -3.68 -8.23 -36.09
C LYS A 890 -4.52 -8.28 -34.82
N LYS A 891 -3.98 -8.87 -33.74
CA LYS A 891 -4.65 -8.96 -32.45
C LYS A 891 -5.01 -7.57 -31.92
N THR A 892 -4.07 -6.62 -31.97
CA THR A 892 -4.30 -5.26 -31.48
C THR A 892 -5.38 -4.54 -32.28
N MET A 893 -5.34 -4.64 -33.60
CA MET A 893 -6.37 -4.05 -34.45
C MET A 893 -7.75 -4.69 -34.21
N SER A 894 -7.80 -6.00 -33.96
CA SER A 894 -9.03 -6.69 -33.56
C SER A 894 -9.60 -6.16 -32.25
N ASP A 895 -8.77 -5.96 -31.22
CA ASP A 895 -9.18 -5.37 -29.93
C ASP A 895 -9.71 -3.95 -30.09
N ILE A 896 -9.05 -3.14 -30.93
CA ILE A 896 -9.48 -1.76 -31.23
C ILE A 896 -10.86 -1.76 -31.90
N TYR A 897 -11.08 -2.62 -32.91
CA TYR A 897 -12.40 -2.74 -33.53
C TYR A 897 -13.47 -3.20 -32.54
N LEU A 898 -13.15 -4.15 -31.66
CA LEU A 898 -14.07 -4.62 -30.63
C LEU A 898 -14.47 -3.50 -29.67
N THR A 899 -13.49 -2.69 -29.24
CA THR A 899 -13.70 -1.51 -28.38
C THR A 899 -14.59 -0.46 -29.04
N ARG A 900 -14.52 -0.34 -30.37
CA ARG A 900 -15.37 0.54 -31.17
C ARG A 900 -16.74 -0.04 -31.53
N ASN A 901 -17.11 -1.18 -30.93
CA ASN A 901 -18.34 -1.90 -31.24
C ASN A 901 -18.46 -2.35 -32.71
N LYS A 902 -17.32 -2.53 -33.39
CA LYS A 902 -17.18 -3.05 -34.76
C LYS A 902 -16.86 -4.54 -34.72
N PHE A 903 -17.83 -5.33 -34.25
CA PHE A 903 -17.63 -6.74 -33.96
C PHE A 903 -17.26 -7.56 -35.20
N LYS A 904 -17.88 -7.29 -36.36
CA LYS A 904 -17.59 -8.02 -37.60
C LYS A 904 -16.15 -7.81 -38.06
N GLU A 905 -15.69 -6.58 -38.09
CA GLU A 905 -14.32 -6.23 -38.47
C GLU A 905 -13.29 -6.81 -37.49
N SER A 906 -13.60 -6.78 -36.18
CA SER A 906 -12.80 -7.43 -35.14
C SER A 906 -12.67 -8.93 -35.37
N TRP A 907 -13.77 -9.61 -35.68
CA TRP A 907 -13.83 -11.05 -35.94
C TRP A 907 -13.03 -11.44 -37.18
N LEU A 908 -13.20 -10.68 -38.28
CA LEU A 908 -12.50 -10.94 -39.53
C LEU A 908 -10.99 -10.89 -39.34
N ILE A 909 -10.47 -9.88 -38.63
CA ILE A 909 -9.03 -9.78 -38.36
C ILE A 909 -8.56 -10.88 -37.41
N ALA A 910 -9.26 -11.11 -36.31
CA ALA A 910 -8.86 -12.14 -35.34
C ALA A 910 -8.81 -13.54 -35.94
N SER A 911 -9.70 -13.84 -36.90
CA SER A 911 -9.74 -15.13 -37.58
C SER A 911 -8.51 -15.41 -38.47
N THR A 912 -7.69 -14.39 -38.74
CA THR A 912 -6.44 -14.49 -39.52
C THR A 912 -5.17 -14.56 -38.66
N ILE A 913 -5.31 -14.57 -37.33
CA ILE A 913 -4.20 -14.77 -36.38
C ILE A 913 -3.79 -16.24 -36.44
N ASN A 914 -2.49 -16.53 -36.49
CA ASN A 914 -2.01 -17.92 -36.46
C ASN A 914 -2.37 -18.62 -35.13
N ASN A 915 -2.76 -19.89 -35.21
CA ASN A 915 -3.11 -20.72 -34.06
C ASN A 915 -1.96 -20.89 -33.05
N ASP A 916 -0.71 -20.83 -33.51
CA ASP A 916 0.49 -20.95 -32.67
C ASP A 916 0.85 -19.64 -31.93
N TYR A 917 0.13 -18.54 -32.19
CA TYR A 917 0.35 -17.27 -31.50
C TYR A 917 -0.10 -17.37 -30.03
N LYS A 918 0.75 -16.91 -29.10
CA LYS A 918 0.57 -17.04 -27.64
C LYS A 918 -0.81 -16.58 -27.11
N ASP A 919 -1.43 -15.59 -27.75
CA ASP A 919 -2.71 -15.01 -27.33
C ASP A 919 -3.89 -15.47 -28.21
N TYR A 920 -3.69 -16.43 -29.13
CA TYR A 920 -4.73 -16.96 -30.01
C TYR A 920 -5.93 -17.48 -29.22
N ASP A 921 -5.71 -18.43 -28.31
CA ASP A 921 -6.77 -19.04 -27.50
C ASP A 921 -7.52 -18.02 -26.64
N LYS A 922 -6.80 -17.01 -26.14
CA LYS A 922 -7.38 -15.95 -25.31
C LYS A 922 -8.30 -15.06 -26.15
N THR A 923 -7.79 -14.58 -27.29
CA THR A 923 -8.52 -13.74 -28.23
C THR A 923 -9.76 -14.47 -28.77
N GLN A 924 -9.62 -15.77 -29.08
CA GLN A 924 -10.72 -16.64 -29.48
C GLN A 924 -11.79 -16.75 -28.39
N LYS A 925 -11.42 -17.01 -27.13
CA LYS A 925 -12.36 -17.09 -26.02
C LYS A 925 -13.08 -15.77 -25.75
N GLU A 926 -12.39 -14.64 -25.83
CA GLU A 926 -12.97 -13.31 -25.62
C GLU A 926 -13.99 -12.96 -26.70
N LEU A 927 -13.66 -13.16 -27.98
CA LEU A 927 -14.58 -12.92 -29.09
C LEU A 927 -15.77 -13.86 -29.07
N ASN A 928 -15.59 -15.15 -28.75
CA ASN A 928 -16.69 -16.10 -28.61
C ASN A 928 -17.64 -15.74 -27.45
N LYS A 929 -17.11 -15.16 -26.37
CA LYS A 929 -17.96 -14.62 -25.29
C LYS A 929 -18.83 -13.48 -25.79
N VAL A 930 -18.25 -12.53 -26.54
CA VAL A 930 -19.00 -11.38 -27.09
C VAL A 930 -19.98 -11.80 -28.19
N PHE A 931 -19.62 -12.82 -28.99
CA PHE A 931 -20.46 -13.41 -30.04
C PHE A 931 -21.85 -13.81 -29.53
N SER A 932 -21.92 -14.43 -28.34
CA SER A 932 -23.19 -14.88 -27.75
C SER A 932 -24.22 -13.75 -27.50
N TYR A 933 -23.76 -12.50 -27.42
CA TYR A 933 -24.58 -11.32 -27.17
C TYR A 933 -24.91 -10.52 -28.44
N GLN A 934 -24.42 -10.92 -29.62
CA GLN A 934 -24.66 -10.20 -30.89
C GLN A 934 -26.05 -10.45 -31.47
N GLU A 935 -26.52 -9.56 -32.35
CA GLU A 935 -27.81 -9.73 -33.01
C GLU A 935 -27.88 -11.00 -33.87
N LEU A 936 -29.07 -11.58 -34.00
CA LEU A 936 -29.29 -12.85 -34.68
C LEU A 936 -28.80 -12.85 -36.15
N PRO A 937 -29.02 -11.79 -36.96
CA PRO A 937 -28.50 -11.74 -38.34
C PRO A 937 -26.97 -11.83 -38.39
N LEU A 938 -26.26 -11.10 -37.52
CA LEU A 938 -24.80 -11.09 -37.47
C LEU A 938 -24.24 -12.44 -36.96
N ARG A 939 -24.91 -13.07 -35.99
CA ARG A 939 -24.56 -14.41 -35.53
C ARG A 939 -24.71 -15.46 -36.64
N LYS A 940 -25.77 -15.36 -37.47
CA LYS A 940 -25.97 -16.23 -38.64
C LYS A 940 -24.90 -16.01 -39.70
N ASP A 941 -24.57 -14.75 -40.03
CA ASP A 941 -23.54 -14.41 -41.02
C ASP A 941 -22.17 -14.98 -40.61
N ILE A 942 -21.74 -14.78 -39.36
CA ILE A 942 -20.46 -15.32 -38.87
C ILE A 942 -20.46 -16.85 -38.82
N LEU A 943 -21.57 -17.49 -38.45
CA LEU A 943 -21.67 -18.95 -38.42
C LEU A 943 -21.52 -19.57 -39.82
N ILE A 944 -22.14 -18.96 -40.84
CA ILE A 944 -22.15 -19.47 -42.21
C ILE A 944 -20.85 -19.13 -42.93
N ASN A 945 -20.40 -17.88 -42.83
CA ASN A 945 -19.33 -17.36 -43.68
C ASN A 945 -17.95 -17.29 -42.99
N HIS A 946 -17.90 -17.26 -41.65
CA HIS A 946 -16.67 -16.98 -40.88
C HIS A 946 -16.51 -17.85 -39.61
N GLY A 947 -16.98 -19.09 -39.67
CA GLY A 947 -17.15 -19.97 -38.49
C GLY A 947 -15.89 -20.71 -37.99
N THR A 948 -14.73 -20.49 -38.61
CA THR A 948 -13.46 -21.16 -38.25
C THR A 948 -12.96 -20.79 -36.85
N TYR A 949 -13.28 -19.57 -36.38
CA TYR A 949 -12.88 -19.06 -35.08
C TYR A 949 -13.91 -19.35 -33.95
N LEU A 950 -15.01 -20.07 -34.24
CA LEU A 950 -16.07 -20.41 -33.28
C LEU A 950 -15.76 -21.66 -32.44
N LEU A 951 -15.95 -21.56 -31.12
CA LEU A 951 -15.88 -22.68 -30.19
C LEU A 951 -17.10 -23.61 -30.33
N ASN A 952 -16.90 -24.93 -30.21
CA ASN A 952 -17.95 -25.93 -30.38
C ASN A 952 -19.16 -25.73 -29.43
N LYS A 953 -18.92 -25.28 -28.19
CA LYS A 953 -19.97 -24.96 -27.22
C LYS A 953 -20.92 -23.84 -27.69
N GLU A 954 -20.40 -22.86 -28.43
CA GLU A 954 -21.21 -21.73 -28.93
C GLU A 954 -21.92 -22.07 -30.24
N LYS A 955 -21.38 -23.02 -31.03
CA LYS A 955 -22.11 -23.66 -32.12
C LYS A 955 -23.36 -24.38 -31.59
N GLU A 956 -23.29 -24.97 -30.40
CA GLU A 956 -24.42 -25.64 -29.74
C GLU A 956 -25.43 -24.66 -29.11
N GLN A 957 -25.05 -23.48 -28.62
CA GLN A 957 -26.02 -22.49 -28.10
C GLN A 957 -27.01 -21.98 -29.16
N VAL A 958 -26.64 -22.01 -30.45
CA VAL A 958 -27.55 -21.67 -31.55
C VAL A 958 -28.69 -22.71 -31.69
N LEU A 959 -28.56 -23.93 -31.12
CA LEU A 959 -29.65 -24.92 -31.07
C LEU A 959 -30.83 -24.51 -30.18
N VAL A 960 -30.68 -23.52 -29.29
CA VAL A 960 -31.80 -22.94 -28.52
C VAL A 960 -32.84 -22.27 -29.45
N THR A 961 -32.52 -22.05 -30.73
CA THR A 961 -33.46 -21.59 -31.77
C THR A 961 -34.57 -22.61 -32.11
N ILE A 962 -34.53 -23.85 -31.59
CA ILE A 962 -35.60 -24.86 -31.79
C ILE A 962 -36.90 -24.49 -31.05
N GLU A 963 -36.84 -23.80 -29.90
CA GLU A 963 -38.03 -23.41 -29.12
C GLU A 963 -38.84 -22.26 -29.77
N SER A 964 -38.35 -21.68 -30.88
CA SER A 964 -38.99 -20.59 -31.64
C SER A 964 -39.61 -21.02 -32.97
N GLY A 965 -39.68 -22.32 -33.26
CA GLY A 965 -40.37 -22.88 -34.43
C GLY A 965 -41.80 -23.31 -34.12
N ASP A 966 -42.56 -23.65 -35.17
CA ASP A 966 -43.91 -24.20 -35.05
C ASP A 966 -43.91 -25.48 -34.20
N ALA A 967 -45.02 -25.75 -33.51
CA ALA A 967 -45.09 -26.87 -32.58
C ALA A 967 -46.46 -27.56 -32.55
N ILE A 968 -46.45 -28.85 -32.20
CA ILE A 968 -47.64 -29.61 -31.86
C ILE A 968 -47.61 -29.87 -30.36
N ASN A 969 -48.67 -29.47 -29.66
CA ASN A 969 -48.82 -29.65 -28.22
C ASN A 969 -50.00 -30.58 -27.94
N LEU A 970 -49.76 -31.68 -27.25
CA LEU A 970 -50.78 -32.53 -26.66
C LEU A 970 -50.86 -32.22 -25.17
N HIS A 971 -52.05 -31.94 -24.66
CA HIS A 971 -52.25 -31.52 -23.28
C HIS A 971 -53.47 -32.19 -22.67
N GLY A 972 -53.33 -32.66 -21.42
CA GLY A 972 -54.39 -33.25 -20.62
C GLY A 972 -54.37 -32.67 -19.21
N PHE A 973 -55.55 -32.36 -18.67
CA PHE A 973 -55.72 -31.83 -17.32
C PHE A 973 -56.90 -32.54 -16.64
N ILE A 974 -56.61 -33.25 -15.55
CA ILE A 974 -57.59 -33.98 -14.74
C ILE A 974 -57.77 -33.21 -13.43
N ASN A 975 -59.02 -32.95 -13.05
CA ASN A 975 -59.40 -32.56 -11.70
C ASN A 975 -60.21 -33.69 -11.06
N THR A 976 -59.96 -33.96 -9.78
CA THR A 976 -60.69 -34.98 -9.02
C THR A 976 -61.26 -34.39 -7.73
N ASN A 977 -62.54 -34.67 -7.48
CA ASN A 977 -63.11 -34.53 -6.16
C ASN A 977 -62.75 -35.77 -5.33
N LYS A 978 -61.83 -35.62 -4.38
CA LYS A 978 -61.22 -36.76 -3.64
C LYS A 978 -60.65 -37.78 -4.64
N SER A 979 -61.18 -39.00 -4.66
CA SER A 979 -60.78 -40.09 -5.57
C SER A 979 -61.57 -40.12 -6.88
N ASN A 980 -62.67 -39.36 -6.99
CA ASN A 980 -63.53 -39.36 -8.16
C ASN A 980 -63.08 -38.27 -9.13
N ILE A 981 -62.93 -38.59 -10.41
CA ILE A 981 -62.70 -37.56 -11.44
C ILE A 981 -63.92 -36.62 -11.42
N ASP A 982 -63.69 -35.31 -11.44
CA ASP A 982 -64.70 -34.25 -11.56
C ASP A 982 -64.77 -33.76 -13.02
N TYR A 983 -63.60 -33.50 -13.62
CA TYR A 983 -63.49 -33.32 -15.06
C TYR A 983 -62.10 -33.69 -15.61
N PHE A 984 -62.06 -34.05 -16.89
CA PHE A 984 -60.84 -34.30 -17.65
C PHE A 984 -60.85 -33.52 -18.97
N ASP A 985 -60.06 -32.44 -19.02
CA ASP A 985 -59.80 -31.65 -20.21
C ASP A 985 -58.67 -32.26 -21.04
N ARG A 986 -58.86 -32.30 -22.36
CA ARG A 986 -57.86 -32.75 -23.34
C ARG A 986 -57.80 -31.74 -24.47
N SER A 987 -56.60 -31.45 -24.96
CA SER A 987 -56.42 -30.62 -26.14
C SER A 987 -55.24 -31.07 -27.01
N MET A 988 -55.42 -30.94 -28.31
CA MET A 988 -54.37 -31.04 -29.32
C MET A 988 -54.27 -29.68 -29.99
N THR A 989 -53.10 -29.05 -29.90
CA THR A 989 -52.86 -27.69 -30.37
C THR A 989 -51.76 -27.67 -31.41
N TYR A 990 -52.01 -26.99 -32.52
CA TYR A 990 -50.98 -26.57 -33.46
C TYR A 990 -50.62 -25.10 -33.19
N SER A 991 -49.32 -24.83 -33.04
CA SER A 991 -48.76 -23.52 -32.71
C SER A 991 -47.95 -22.99 -33.88
N LEU A 992 -48.38 -21.87 -34.45
CA LEU A 992 -47.66 -21.15 -35.51
C LEU A 992 -46.88 -19.98 -34.90
N VAL A 993 -45.56 -19.92 -35.12
CA VAL A 993 -44.69 -18.86 -34.56
C VAL A 993 -44.29 -17.88 -35.67
N THR A 994 -44.62 -16.61 -35.48
CA THR A 994 -44.26 -15.52 -36.42
C THR A 994 -42.81 -15.07 -36.25
N GLU A 995 -42.25 -14.37 -37.24
CA GLU A 995 -40.89 -13.78 -37.17
C GLU A 995 -40.68 -12.85 -35.97
N LYS A 996 -41.74 -12.21 -35.47
CA LYS A 996 -41.72 -11.33 -34.29
C LYS A 996 -41.95 -12.09 -32.98
N LEU A 997 -41.91 -13.43 -32.99
CA LEU A 997 -42.14 -14.33 -31.86
C LEU A 997 -43.54 -14.26 -31.24
N ALA A 998 -44.54 -13.78 -31.99
CA ALA A 998 -45.94 -13.96 -31.62
C ALA A 998 -46.42 -15.35 -32.06
N THR A 999 -47.22 -16.02 -31.23
CA THR A 999 -47.71 -17.38 -31.44
C THR A 999 -49.22 -17.39 -31.63
N HIS A 1000 -49.67 -18.09 -32.68
CA HIS A 1000 -51.09 -18.39 -32.93
C HIS A 1000 -51.32 -19.88 -32.63
N ASN A 1001 -52.15 -20.17 -31.64
CA ASN A 1001 -52.50 -21.52 -31.20
C ASN A 1001 -53.91 -21.86 -31.67
N ILE A 1002 -54.04 -22.94 -32.43
CA ILE A 1002 -55.34 -23.50 -32.85
C ILE A 1002 -55.47 -24.88 -32.22
N SER A 1003 -56.52 -25.10 -31.42
CA SER A 1003 -56.69 -26.34 -30.67
C SER A 1003 -58.04 -27.01 -30.91
N ALA A 1004 -58.01 -28.34 -31.08
CA ALA A 1004 -59.16 -29.19 -30.88
C ALA A 1004 -59.20 -29.63 -29.41
N THR A 1005 -60.37 -29.54 -28.77
CA THR A 1005 -60.53 -29.76 -27.32
C THR A 1005 -61.63 -30.76 -27.03
N SER A 1006 -61.48 -31.55 -25.97
CA SER A 1006 -62.50 -32.42 -25.43
C SER A 1006 -62.48 -32.40 -23.91
N THR A 1007 -63.63 -32.16 -23.29
CA THR A 1007 -63.77 -32.11 -21.82
C THR A 1007 -64.78 -33.14 -21.38
N LEU A 1008 -64.34 -34.12 -20.58
CA LEU A 1008 -65.23 -35.05 -19.87
C LEU A 1008 -65.62 -34.42 -18.54
N ILE A 1009 -66.90 -34.45 -18.19
CA ILE A 1009 -67.46 -33.98 -16.92
C ILE A 1009 -68.25 -35.13 -16.32
N THR A 1010 -68.07 -35.38 -15.03
CA THR A 1010 -68.71 -36.47 -14.28
C THR A 1010 -69.64 -35.88 -13.21
N SER A 1011 -70.67 -36.63 -12.81
CA SER A 1011 -71.59 -36.23 -11.73
C SER A 1011 -71.53 -37.25 -10.59
N GLU A 1012 -71.19 -36.80 -9.37
CA GLU A 1012 -71.21 -37.68 -8.18
C GLU A 1012 -72.63 -38.02 -7.71
N PHE A 1013 -73.66 -37.23 -8.04
CA PHE A 1013 -75.03 -37.46 -7.58
C PHE A 1013 -75.83 -38.43 -8.46
N ASN A 1014 -75.61 -38.39 -9.78
CA ASN A 1014 -76.41 -39.16 -10.74
C ASN A 1014 -75.60 -40.24 -11.47
N HIS A 1015 -74.28 -40.37 -11.20
CA HIS A 1015 -73.36 -41.26 -11.92
C HIS A 1015 -73.40 -41.09 -13.46
N THR A 1016 -73.67 -39.88 -13.94
CA THR A 1016 -73.73 -39.56 -15.37
C THR A 1016 -72.44 -38.90 -15.84
N GLU A 1017 -71.97 -39.28 -17.03
CA GLU A 1017 -70.82 -38.67 -17.71
C GLU A 1017 -71.28 -37.88 -18.93
N GLN A 1018 -70.70 -36.69 -19.12
CA GLN A 1018 -70.95 -35.84 -20.28
C GLN A 1018 -69.62 -35.43 -20.92
N THR A 1019 -69.48 -35.61 -22.24
CA THR A 1019 -68.31 -35.13 -22.99
C THR A 1019 -68.68 -33.92 -23.84
N LEU A 1020 -67.90 -32.86 -23.71
CA LEU A 1020 -67.93 -31.66 -24.56
C LEU A 1020 -66.82 -31.74 -25.60
N TYR A 1021 -67.11 -31.26 -26.80
CA TYR A 1021 -66.13 -31.08 -27.88
C TYR A 1021 -66.08 -29.61 -28.25
N GLY A 1022 -64.88 -29.07 -28.49
CA GLY A 1022 -64.74 -27.65 -28.78
C GLY A 1022 -63.54 -27.28 -29.62
N LEU A 1023 -63.61 -26.09 -30.20
CA LEU A 1023 -62.50 -25.43 -30.89
C LEU A 1023 -62.01 -24.25 -30.05
N GLN A 1024 -60.70 -24.07 -30.01
CA GLN A 1024 -60.05 -23.01 -29.26
C GLN A 1024 -59.04 -22.28 -30.14
N TYR A 1025 -59.01 -20.97 -30.01
CA TYR A 1025 -57.97 -20.12 -30.56
C TYR A 1025 -57.31 -19.31 -29.43
N GLU A 1026 -55.99 -19.29 -29.40
CA GLU A 1026 -55.22 -18.44 -28.47
C GLU A 1026 -54.14 -17.69 -29.23
N PHE A 1027 -54.12 -16.36 -29.07
CA PHE A 1027 -53.01 -15.52 -29.47
C PHE A 1027 -52.11 -15.25 -28.27
N LYS A 1028 -50.79 -15.38 -28.46
CA LYS A 1028 -49.79 -15.13 -27.42
C LYS A 1028 -48.65 -14.27 -27.97
N ASN A 1029 -48.37 -13.14 -27.31
CA ASN A 1029 -47.18 -12.34 -27.58
C ASN A 1029 -46.16 -12.57 -26.46
N SER A 1030 -45.08 -13.30 -26.75
CA SER A 1030 -44.02 -13.64 -25.79
C SER A 1030 -42.70 -13.03 -26.23
N LYS A 1031 -42.29 -11.94 -25.61
CA LYS A 1031 -41.00 -11.29 -25.88
C LYS A 1031 -40.00 -11.67 -24.79
N THR A 1032 -38.85 -12.24 -25.17
CA THR A 1032 -37.74 -12.51 -24.26
C THR A 1032 -36.95 -11.22 -23.99
N GLY A 1033 -36.66 -10.94 -22.71
CA GLY A 1033 -35.90 -9.76 -22.27
C GLY A 1033 -36.62 -8.93 -21.20
N GLY A 1034 -35.87 -8.35 -20.26
CA GLY A 1034 -36.42 -7.53 -19.17
C GLY A 1034 -37.13 -6.27 -19.68
N ASN A 1035 -38.16 -5.83 -18.94
CA ASN A 1035 -38.96 -4.62 -19.19
C ASN A 1035 -39.95 -4.68 -20.38
N LYS A 1036 -40.44 -5.85 -20.78
CA LYS A 1036 -41.49 -5.98 -21.83
C LYS A 1036 -42.75 -6.68 -21.29
N ILE A 1037 -43.92 -6.22 -21.73
CA ILE A 1037 -45.23 -6.81 -21.41
C ILE A 1037 -45.47 -8.00 -22.33
N ASN A 1038 -45.81 -9.15 -21.75
CA ASN A 1038 -46.35 -10.29 -22.47
C ASN A 1038 -47.86 -10.34 -22.25
N TYR A 1039 -48.60 -10.71 -23.28
CA TYR A 1039 -50.05 -10.82 -23.19
C TYR A 1039 -50.57 -11.95 -24.06
N ALA A 1040 -51.70 -12.53 -23.65
CA ALA A 1040 -52.39 -13.57 -24.38
C ALA A 1040 -53.90 -13.37 -24.28
N ALA A 1041 -54.61 -13.77 -25.33
CA ALA A 1041 -56.06 -13.79 -25.40
C ALA A 1041 -56.51 -15.12 -25.99
N ARG A 1042 -57.47 -15.78 -25.33
CA ARG A 1042 -57.99 -17.10 -25.70
C ARG A 1042 -59.50 -17.07 -25.77
N LEU A 1043 -60.03 -17.65 -26.84
CA LEU A 1043 -61.45 -17.89 -27.06
C LEU A 1043 -61.66 -19.38 -27.27
N ARG A 1044 -62.66 -19.97 -26.61
CA ARG A 1044 -63.06 -21.37 -26.78
C ARG A 1044 -64.57 -21.45 -26.94
N ALA A 1045 -65.03 -22.27 -27.88
CA ALA A 1045 -66.42 -22.65 -28.02
C ALA A 1045 -66.52 -24.18 -27.92
N GLU A 1046 -67.41 -24.68 -27.06
CA GLU A 1046 -67.59 -26.11 -26.81
C GLU A 1046 -69.06 -26.51 -26.77
N THR A 1047 -69.38 -27.76 -27.13
CA THR A 1047 -70.75 -28.27 -27.21
C THR A 1047 -70.84 -29.74 -26.79
N ASN A 1048 -71.98 -30.12 -26.22
CA ASN A 1048 -72.40 -31.51 -25.96
C ASN A 1048 -73.40 -32.00 -27.03
N LYS A 1049 -73.49 -31.34 -28.19
CA LYS A 1049 -74.48 -31.49 -29.27
C LYS A 1049 -75.86 -30.85 -29.00
N SER A 1050 -76.26 -30.59 -27.75
CA SER A 1050 -77.56 -29.99 -27.42
C SER A 1050 -77.47 -28.52 -26.97
N ARG A 1051 -76.33 -28.10 -26.42
CA ARG A 1051 -76.06 -26.73 -25.97
C ARG A 1051 -74.64 -26.30 -26.35
N TYR A 1052 -74.43 -24.99 -26.43
CA TYR A 1052 -73.13 -24.36 -26.71
C TYR A 1052 -72.67 -23.55 -25.50
N TYR A 1053 -71.38 -23.63 -25.20
CA TYR A 1053 -70.74 -22.89 -24.12
C TYR A 1053 -69.50 -22.17 -24.66
N TYR A 1054 -69.31 -20.94 -24.21
CA TYR A 1054 -68.19 -20.08 -24.61
C TYR A 1054 -67.23 -19.84 -23.44
N GLN A 1055 -65.94 -19.68 -23.73
CA GLN A 1055 -64.94 -19.29 -22.73
C GLN A 1055 -64.05 -18.16 -23.29
N LEU A 1056 -63.71 -17.21 -22.44
CA LEU A 1056 -62.79 -16.12 -22.72
C LEU A 1056 -61.69 -16.13 -21.65
N ALA A 1057 -60.43 -16.00 -22.06
CA ALA A 1057 -59.34 -15.74 -21.13
C ALA A 1057 -58.41 -14.65 -21.65
N LEU A 1058 -58.07 -13.70 -20.79
CA LEU A 1058 -57.10 -12.64 -21.02
C LEU A 1058 -56.00 -12.75 -19.99
N LYS A 1059 -54.74 -12.75 -20.43
CA LYS A 1059 -53.58 -12.87 -19.53
C LYS A 1059 -52.56 -11.80 -19.89
N GLY A 1060 -52.07 -11.09 -18.88
CA GLY A 1060 -50.97 -10.13 -19.00
C GLY A 1060 -49.91 -10.42 -17.96
N ASN A 1061 -48.64 -10.34 -18.32
CA ASN A 1061 -47.55 -10.41 -17.36
C ASN A 1061 -46.40 -9.46 -17.70
N TYR A 1062 -45.68 -9.06 -16.66
CA TYR A 1062 -44.58 -8.12 -16.76
C TYR A 1062 -43.44 -8.54 -15.84
N ASN A 1063 -42.23 -8.63 -16.42
CA ASN A 1063 -41.00 -8.96 -15.71
C ASN A 1063 -40.21 -7.67 -15.41
N ILE A 1064 -40.11 -7.32 -14.13
CA ILE A 1064 -39.26 -6.24 -13.61
C ILE A 1064 -38.02 -6.90 -12.99
N ARG A 1065 -36.89 -6.20 -12.90
CA ARG A 1065 -35.68 -6.72 -12.26
C ARG A 1065 -36.00 -7.40 -10.91
N ASN A 1066 -35.78 -8.71 -10.85
CA ASN A 1066 -36.05 -9.59 -9.71
C ASN A 1066 -37.51 -9.65 -9.24
N SER A 1067 -38.49 -9.19 -10.02
CA SER A 1067 -39.92 -9.26 -9.69
C SER A 1067 -40.78 -9.64 -10.91
N PHE A 1068 -41.82 -10.43 -10.71
CA PHE A 1068 -42.77 -10.83 -11.74
C PHE A 1068 -44.18 -10.45 -11.29
N ILE A 1069 -44.97 -9.89 -12.21
CA ILE A 1069 -46.37 -9.55 -11.96
C ILE A 1069 -47.19 -10.15 -13.09
N SER A 1070 -48.29 -10.82 -12.77
CA SER A 1070 -49.26 -11.31 -13.74
C SER A 1070 -50.69 -11.02 -13.30
N LEU A 1071 -51.51 -10.68 -14.28
CA LEU A 1071 -52.95 -10.46 -14.17
C LEU A 1071 -53.64 -11.42 -15.16
N ASN A 1072 -54.62 -12.18 -14.70
CA ASN A 1072 -55.45 -13.04 -15.53
C ASN A 1072 -56.94 -12.77 -15.28
N TYR A 1073 -57.71 -12.77 -16.36
CA TYR A 1073 -59.16 -12.71 -16.35
C TYR A 1073 -59.69 -13.91 -17.14
N ASP A 1074 -60.49 -14.76 -16.51
CA ASP A 1074 -61.05 -15.98 -17.10
C ASP A 1074 -62.58 -15.98 -16.92
N LEU A 1075 -63.33 -16.12 -18.01
CA LEU A 1075 -64.77 -16.32 -18.04
C LEU A 1075 -65.05 -17.70 -18.64
N TYR A 1076 -65.62 -18.60 -17.86
CA TYR A 1076 -65.89 -19.97 -18.30
C TYR A 1076 -67.05 -20.60 -17.51
N PRO A 1077 -67.79 -21.56 -18.08
CA PRO A 1077 -68.79 -22.32 -17.33
C PRO A 1077 -68.10 -23.11 -16.22
N VAL A 1078 -68.69 -23.13 -15.02
CA VAL A 1078 -68.15 -23.93 -13.91
C VAL A 1078 -68.19 -25.40 -14.30
N LYS A 1079 -67.06 -26.10 -14.15
CA LYS A 1079 -66.83 -27.42 -14.76
C LYS A 1079 -67.43 -28.59 -13.98
N ASN A 1080 -68.74 -28.52 -13.79
CA ASN A 1080 -69.55 -29.49 -13.07
C ASN A 1080 -70.90 -29.67 -13.78
N GLU A 1081 -71.47 -30.87 -13.76
CA GLU A 1081 -72.73 -31.21 -14.43
C GLU A 1081 -73.90 -30.26 -14.08
N ILE A 1082 -74.07 -29.95 -12.79
CA ILE A 1082 -75.13 -29.06 -12.29
C ILE A 1082 -74.93 -27.64 -12.83
N ALA A 1083 -73.70 -27.15 -12.85
CA ALA A 1083 -73.38 -25.82 -13.33
C ALA A 1083 -73.60 -25.68 -14.84
N TYR A 1084 -73.20 -26.68 -15.64
CA TYR A 1084 -73.47 -26.70 -17.07
C TYR A 1084 -74.97 -26.79 -17.38
N ARG A 1085 -75.77 -27.51 -16.56
CA ARG A 1085 -77.22 -27.56 -16.71
C ARG A 1085 -77.90 -26.22 -16.40
N LYS A 1086 -77.37 -25.49 -15.42
CA LYS A 1086 -77.90 -24.21 -14.92
C LYS A 1086 -77.25 -22.97 -15.56
N ASP A 1087 -76.39 -23.14 -16.57
CA ASP A 1087 -75.66 -22.06 -17.23
C ASP A 1087 -74.90 -21.15 -16.23
N ILE A 1088 -74.27 -21.78 -15.22
CA ILE A 1088 -73.49 -21.08 -14.20
C ILE A 1088 -72.08 -20.82 -14.72
N TYR A 1089 -71.78 -19.54 -14.93
CA TYR A 1089 -70.49 -19.04 -15.37
C TYR A 1089 -69.70 -18.46 -14.21
N ARG A 1090 -68.39 -18.69 -14.22
CA ARG A 1090 -67.43 -18.08 -13.30
C ARG A 1090 -66.66 -16.99 -14.03
N ASN A 1091 -66.69 -15.79 -13.46
CA ASN A 1091 -65.85 -14.65 -13.81
C ASN A 1091 -64.73 -14.58 -12.80
N GLN A 1092 -63.52 -14.96 -13.19
CA GLN A 1092 -62.37 -15.07 -12.31
C GLN A 1092 -61.34 -13.99 -12.68
N LEU A 1093 -60.93 -13.20 -11.69
CA LEU A 1093 -59.85 -12.22 -11.79
C LEU A 1093 -58.73 -12.64 -10.84
N GLY A 1094 -57.57 -13.01 -11.40
CA GLY A 1094 -56.39 -13.39 -10.65
C GLY A 1094 -55.26 -12.36 -10.76
N LEU A 1095 -54.63 -12.05 -9.64
CA LEU A 1095 -53.41 -11.26 -9.52
C LEU A 1095 -52.34 -12.12 -8.86
N TYR A 1096 -51.15 -12.19 -9.46
CA TYR A 1096 -49.99 -12.87 -8.89
C TYR A 1096 -48.76 -11.97 -8.96
N VAL A 1097 -48.04 -11.86 -7.85
CA VAL A 1097 -46.83 -11.06 -7.71
C VAL A 1097 -45.76 -11.92 -7.08
N GLU A 1098 -44.58 -11.96 -7.67
CA GLU A 1098 -43.41 -12.66 -7.17
C GLU A 1098 -42.22 -11.72 -7.07
N ARG A 1099 -41.45 -11.80 -5.98
CA ARG A 1099 -40.22 -11.03 -5.77
C ARG A 1099 -39.10 -11.90 -5.23
N ASN A 1100 -37.95 -11.81 -5.88
CA ASN A 1100 -36.72 -12.48 -5.51
C ASN A 1100 -35.77 -11.48 -4.82
N PHE A 1101 -35.43 -11.73 -3.56
CA PHE A 1101 -34.54 -10.87 -2.76
C PHE A 1101 -33.07 -11.29 -2.89
N LYS A 1102 -32.14 -10.37 -2.59
CA LYS A 1102 -30.68 -10.61 -2.68
C LYS A 1102 -30.20 -11.75 -1.77
N ASN A 1103 -30.90 -11.99 -0.66
CA ASN A 1103 -30.65 -13.11 0.26
C ASN A 1103 -31.22 -14.45 -0.25
N LYS A 1104 -31.58 -14.54 -1.53
CA LYS A 1104 -32.20 -15.70 -2.20
C LYS A 1104 -33.59 -16.09 -1.67
N THR A 1105 -34.21 -15.26 -0.83
CA THR A 1105 -35.60 -15.48 -0.41
C THR A 1105 -36.53 -15.09 -1.56
N ASN A 1106 -37.48 -15.96 -1.88
CA ASN A 1106 -38.53 -15.75 -2.86
C ASN A 1106 -39.83 -15.49 -2.11
N PHE A 1107 -40.52 -14.41 -2.46
CA PHE A 1107 -41.80 -14.05 -1.86
C PHE A 1107 -42.86 -13.99 -2.96
N ARG A 1108 -44.02 -14.58 -2.73
CA ARG A 1108 -45.14 -14.63 -3.68
C ARG A 1108 -46.41 -14.16 -2.97
N ILE A 1109 -47.19 -13.33 -3.65
CA ILE A 1109 -48.54 -12.94 -3.26
C ILE A 1109 -49.46 -13.34 -4.39
N TYR A 1110 -50.62 -13.91 -4.06
CA TYR A 1110 -51.69 -14.14 -5.01
C TYR A 1110 -53.02 -13.65 -4.44
N SER A 1111 -53.88 -13.16 -5.32
CA SER A 1111 -55.25 -12.78 -5.02
C SER A 1111 -56.14 -13.27 -6.15
N GLU A 1112 -57.28 -13.84 -5.83
CA GLU A 1112 -58.26 -14.34 -6.78
C GLU A 1112 -59.66 -13.90 -6.36
N ALA A 1113 -60.35 -13.18 -7.24
CA ALA A 1113 -61.74 -12.77 -7.05
C ALA A 1113 -62.62 -13.50 -8.06
N ASN A 1114 -63.71 -14.07 -7.59
CA ASN A 1114 -64.65 -14.86 -8.37
C ASN A 1114 -66.06 -14.29 -8.23
N TYR A 1115 -66.74 -14.12 -9.36
CA TYR A 1115 -68.18 -13.82 -9.42
C TYR A 1115 -68.88 -14.89 -10.25
N TYR A 1116 -69.92 -15.50 -9.69
CA TYR A 1116 -70.70 -16.53 -10.32
C TYR A 1116 -72.05 -15.97 -10.80
N THR A 1117 -72.56 -16.46 -11.93
CA THR A 1117 -73.83 -15.95 -12.49
C THR A 1117 -75.07 -16.31 -11.68
N ASP A 1118 -74.94 -17.16 -10.65
CA ASP A 1118 -75.96 -17.40 -9.63
C ASP A 1118 -75.87 -16.44 -8.42
N HIS A 1119 -75.21 -15.29 -8.61
CA HIS A 1119 -75.09 -14.16 -7.67
C HIS A 1119 -74.24 -14.40 -6.41
N GLU A 1120 -73.37 -15.41 -6.42
CA GLU A 1120 -72.37 -15.59 -5.36
C GLU A 1120 -71.00 -15.03 -5.75
N THR A 1121 -70.19 -14.74 -4.75
CA THR A 1121 -68.81 -14.26 -4.89
C THR A 1121 -67.88 -14.92 -3.89
N ASP A 1122 -66.63 -15.12 -4.28
CA ASP A 1122 -65.55 -15.38 -3.32
C ASP A 1122 -64.30 -14.57 -3.67
N LEU A 1123 -63.52 -14.28 -2.63
CA LEU A 1123 -62.24 -13.60 -2.69
C LEU A 1123 -61.22 -14.39 -1.89
N THR A 1124 -60.14 -14.82 -2.53
CA THR A 1124 -59.02 -15.51 -1.91
C THR A 1124 -57.76 -14.66 -1.98
N PHE A 1125 -57.06 -14.49 -0.87
CA PHE A 1125 -55.78 -13.82 -0.78
C PHE A 1125 -54.77 -14.72 -0.09
N GLY A 1126 -53.59 -14.89 -0.68
CA GLY A 1126 -52.53 -15.68 -0.08
C GLY A 1126 -51.14 -15.12 -0.31
N ALA A 1127 -50.23 -15.48 0.59
CA ALA A 1127 -48.82 -15.14 0.51
C ALA A 1127 -47.96 -16.35 0.87
N SER A 1128 -46.82 -16.49 0.18
CA SER A 1128 -45.82 -17.50 0.49
C SER A 1128 -44.40 -16.95 0.46
N ALA A 1129 -43.55 -17.51 1.30
CA ALA A 1129 -42.12 -17.19 1.39
C ALA A 1129 -41.31 -18.48 1.31
N ASN A 1130 -40.39 -18.55 0.35
CA ASN A 1130 -39.52 -19.69 0.13
C ASN A 1130 -38.06 -19.26 0.31
N LYS A 1131 -37.29 -20.02 1.08
CA LYS A 1131 -35.86 -19.75 1.29
C LYS A 1131 -35.03 -21.01 1.01
N PRO A 1132 -34.11 -20.95 0.02
CA PRO A 1132 -33.13 -22.00 -0.18
C PRO A 1132 -32.24 -22.15 1.07
N ILE A 1133 -32.13 -23.38 1.58
CA ILE A 1133 -31.33 -23.72 2.76
C ILE A 1133 -30.03 -24.38 2.33
N TYR A 1134 -30.09 -25.31 1.36
CA TYR A 1134 -28.95 -26.09 0.93
C TYR A 1134 -28.89 -26.16 -0.60
N LEU A 1135 -27.67 -26.02 -1.14
CA LEU A 1135 -27.42 -26.08 -2.58
C LEU A 1135 -26.25 -27.04 -2.83
N PHE A 1136 -26.48 -28.05 -3.66
CA PHE A 1136 -25.46 -29.02 -4.06
C PHE A 1136 -25.54 -29.26 -5.56
N GLY A 1137 -24.57 -28.73 -6.32
CA GLY A 1137 -24.61 -28.78 -7.78
C GLY A 1137 -25.90 -28.18 -8.35
N ASN A 1138 -26.65 -29.00 -9.11
CA ASN A 1138 -27.92 -28.64 -9.71
C ASN A 1138 -29.14 -28.82 -8.77
N HIS A 1139 -28.91 -29.23 -7.53
CA HIS A 1139 -29.94 -29.52 -6.53
C HIS A 1139 -30.05 -28.38 -5.51
N GLN A 1140 -31.29 -28.01 -5.18
CA GLN A 1140 -31.60 -26.97 -4.22
C GLN A 1140 -32.71 -27.48 -3.28
N PHE A 1141 -32.45 -27.43 -1.98
CA PHE A 1141 -33.42 -27.70 -0.93
C PHE A 1141 -33.75 -26.41 -0.19
N GLY A 1142 -35.00 -26.18 0.13
CA GLY A 1142 -35.46 -24.99 0.83
C GLY A 1142 -36.60 -25.27 1.80
N ALA A 1143 -36.86 -24.27 2.64
CA ALA A 1143 -38.06 -24.21 3.46
C ALA A 1143 -39.05 -23.22 2.85
N ALA A 1144 -40.33 -23.55 3.00
CA ALA A 1144 -41.46 -22.79 2.52
C ALA A 1144 -42.40 -22.45 3.69
N LEU A 1145 -42.97 -21.25 3.67
CA LEU A 1145 -44.08 -20.82 4.51
C LEU A 1145 -45.19 -20.29 3.60
N GLU A 1146 -46.44 -20.60 3.90
CA GLU A 1146 -47.59 -20.14 3.13
C GLU A 1146 -48.78 -19.89 4.05
N ALA A 1147 -49.52 -18.81 3.78
CA ALA A 1147 -50.77 -18.50 4.43
C ALA A 1147 -51.78 -18.00 3.38
N SER A 1148 -53.04 -18.36 3.56
CA SER A 1148 -54.14 -17.97 2.69
C SER A 1148 -55.41 -17.68 3.50
N THR A 1149 -56.22 -16.76 3.01
CA THR A 1149 -57.55 -16.44 3.53
C THR A 1149 -58.53 -16.32 2.38
N SER A 1150 -59.71 -16.92 2.53
CA SER A 1150 -60.78 -16.97 1.55
C SER A 1150 -62.09 -16.52 2.21
N LEU A 1151 -62.80 -15.62 1.54
CA LEU A 1151 -64.08 -15.05 1.97
C LEU A 1151 -65.13 -15.31 0.90
N GLY A 1152 -66.21 -16.00 1.24
CA GLY A 1152 -67.31 -16.33 0.33
C GLY A 1152 -68.64 -15.69 0.75
N SER A 1153 -69.54 -15.46 -0.21
CA SER A 1153 -70.90 -14.97 0.05
C SER A 1153 -71.82 -16.05 0.62
N ALA A 1154 -71.54 -17.33 0.35
CA ALA A 1154 -72.31 -18.49 0.81
C ALA A 1154 -71.41 -19.59 1.42
N ASP A 1155 -72.05 -20.55 2.08
CA ASP A 1155 -71.39 -21.74 2.62
C ASP A 1155 -71.84 -22.98 1.84
N ARG A 1156 -71.04 -23.40 0.86
CA ARG A 1156 -71.28 -24.50 -0.08
C ARG A 1156 -70.21 -25.59 0.09
N VAL A 1157 -70.06 -26.07 1.32
CA VAL A 1157 -69.07 -27.09 1.73
C VAL A 1157 -69.17 -28.42 0.97
N ASN A 1158 -70.35 -28.73 0.43
CA ASN A 1158 -70.58 -29.97 -0.32
C ASN A 1158 -69.99 -29.93 -1.74
N GLY A 1159 -69.50 -28.78 -2.22
CA GLY A 1159 -68.87 -28.67 -3.54
C GLY A 1159 -69.82 -28.47 -4.71
N PHE A 1160 -71.12 -28.27 -4.46
CA PHE A 1160 -72.15 -28.20 -5.50
C PHE A 1160 -72.95 -26.88 -5.44
N PRO A 1161 -73.13 -26.17 -6.58
CA PRO A 1161 -72.55 -26.41 -7.90
C PRO A 1161 -71.04 -26.14 -8.00
N TYR A 1162 -70.44 -25.56 -6.95
CA TYR A 1162 -69.00 -25.38 -6.75
C TYR A 1162 -68.73 -25.27 -5.24
N PHE A 1163 -67.49 -25.51 -4.85
CA PHE A 1163 -67.05 -25.37 -3.47
C PHE A 1163 -66.86 -23.90 -3.10
N MET A 1164 -67.46 -23.47 -1.99
CA MET A 1164 -67.32 -22.12 -1.44
C MET A 1164 -67.48 -22.20 0.08
N ILE A 1165 -66.66 -21.46 0.84
CA ILE A 1165 -66.78 -21.35 2.30
C ILE A 1165 -66.84 -19.88 2.65
N LYS A 1166 -67.71 -19.54 3.60
CA LYS A 1166 -67.95 -18.14 4.00
C LYS A 1166 -66.69 -17.45 4.54
N ASN A 1167 -65.91 -18.14 5.36
CA ASN A 1167 -64.59 -17.69 5.81
C ASN A 1167 -63.69 -18.91 6.07
N GLN A 1168 -62.56 -18.98 5.38
CA GLN A 1168 -61.53 -19.99 5.61
C GLN A 1168 -60.16 -19.31 5.62
N SER A 1169 -59.38 -19.54 6.67
CA SER A 1169 -57.97 -19.14 6.73
C SER A 1169 -57.11 -20.32 7.12
N PHE A 1170 -55.98 -20.49 6.42
CA PHE A 1170 -54.99 -21.51 6.74
C PHE A 1170 -53.57 -20.95 6.64
N GLY A 1171 -52.67 -21.52 7.44
CA GLY A 1171 -51.26 -21.13 7.49
C GLY A 1171 -50.39 -22.32 7.83
N GLY A 1172 -49.23 -22.42 7.19
CA GLY A 1172 -48.42 -23.62 7.25
C GLY A 1172 -47.01 -23.45 6.74
N GLY A 1173 -46.24 -24.53 6.88
CA GLY A 1173 -44.84 -24.59 6.49
C GLY A 1173 -44.48 -25.95 5.92
N GLY A 1174 -43.38 -25.99 5.19
CA GLY A 1174 -42.93 -27.20 4.53
C GLY A 1174 -41.55 -27.09 3.91
N VAL A 1175 -41.23 -28.10 3.11
CA VAL A 1175 -39.96 -28.18 2.38
C VAL A 1175 -40.21 -28.19 0.88
N ASN A 1176 -39.29 -27.56 0.15
CA ASN A 1176 -39.29 -27.59 -1.30
C ASN A 1176 -37.95 -28.07 -1.84
N TYR A 1177 -38.00 -28.86 -2.90
CA TYR A 1177 -36.86 -29.36 -3.63
C TYR A 1177 -36.93 -28.87 -5.08
N LEU A 1178 -35.79 -28.43 -5.59
CA LEU A 1178 -35.65 -27.92 -6.95
C LEU A 1178 -34.39 -28.48 -7.58
N PHE A 1179 -34.52 -29.10 -8.75
CA PHE A 1179 -33.41 -29.54 -9.58
C PHE A 1179 -33.47 -28.84 -10.94
N ARG A 1180 -32.35 -28.23 -11.34
CA ARG A 1180 -32.24 -27.52 -12.63
C ARG A 1180 -30.98 -27.96 -13.37
N ASN A 1181 -31.15 -28.63 -14.50
CA ASN A 1181 -30.07 -28.90 -15.43
C ASN A 1181 -30.15 -27.94 -16.63
N LYS A 1182 -29.14 -27.08 -16.77
CA LYS A 1182 -29.09 -26.06 -17.81
C LYS A 1182 -28.68 -26.61 -19.18
N ASP A 1183 -28.07 -27.79 -19.24
CA ASP A 1183 -27.55 -28.35 -20.48
C ASP A 1183 -28.65 -28.99 -21.36
N ASN A 1184 -29.79 -29.37 -20.76
CA ASN A 1184 -30.89 -30.05 -21.44
C ASN A 1184 -32.29 -29.54 -21.01
N SER A 1185 -32.37 -28.28 -20.57
CA SER A 1185 -33.62 -27.60 -20.15
C SER A 1185 -34.49 -28.38 -19.14
N THR A 1186 -33.89 -29.26 -18.33
CA THR A 1186 -34.64 -30.07 -17.36
C THR A 1186 -34.85 -29.32 -16.04
N ASN A 1187 -36.09 -29.21 -15.59
CA ASN A 1187 -36.48 -28.54 -14.35
C ASN A 1187 -37.48 -29.39 -13.56
N ILE A 1188 -37.12 -29.78 -12.34
CA ILE A 1188 -37.98 -30.54 -11.42
C ILE A 1188 -38.18 -29.70 -10.16
N SER A 1189 -39.42 -29.47 -9.75
CA SER A 1189 -39.80 -28.81 -8.52
C SER A 1189 -40.77 -29.70 -7.76
N LEU A 1190 -40.49 -29.98 -6.49
CA LEU A 1190 -41.35 -30.73 -5.59
C LEU A 1190 -41.57 -29.89 -4.32
N ASP A 1191 -42.78 -29.82 -3.81
CA ASP A 1191 -43.04 -29.27 -2.47
C ASP A 1191 -44.00 -30.15 -1.67
N GLY A 1192 -43.72 -30.23 -0.37
CA GLY A 1192 -44.57 -30.89 0.62
C GLY A 1192 -44.77 -29.94 1.79
N MET A 1193 -46.02 -29.61 2.08
CA MET A 1193 -46.41 -28.63 3.10
C MET A 1193 -47.48 -29.19 4.04
N TYR A 1194 -47.47 -28.74 5.28
CA TYR A 1194 -48.51 -28.99 6.27
C TYR A 1194 -49.11 -27.67 6.75
N PHE A 1195 -50.45 -27.62 6.85
CA PHE A 1195 -51.21 -26.42 7.16
C PHE A 1195 -52.12 -26.65 8.35
N ALA A 1196 -52.19 -25.65 9.23
CA ALA A 1196 -53.29 -25.49 10.18
C ALA A 1196 -54.40 -24.69 9.49
N ASP A 1197 -55.63 -25.18 9.56
CA ASP A 1197 -56.77 -24.64 8.81
C ASP A 1197 -57.99 -24.43 9.72
N SER A 1198 -58.59 -23.26 9.64
CA SER A 1198 -59.81 -22.90 10.38
C SER A 1198 -61.03 -23.78 10.05
N TYR A 1199 -61.08 -24.36 8.85
CA TYR A 1199 -62.22 -25.20 8.41
C TYR A 1199 -62.00 -26.68 8.70
N SER A 1200 -60.85 -27.23 8.27
CA SER A 1200 -60.56 -28.66 8.32
C SER A 1200 -59.65 -29.09 9.48
N GLY A 1201 -59.24 -28.17 10.34
CA GLY A 1201 -58.28 -28.37 11.44
C GLY A 1201 -56.82 -28.39 10.94
N GLY A 1202 -56.50 -29.33 10.05
CA GLY A 1202 -55.19 -29.37 9.40
C GLY A 1202 -55.10 -30.34 8.22
N PHE A 1203 -54.23 -30.05 7.27
CA PHE A 1203 -54.06 -30.86 6.06
C PHE A 1203 -52.63 -30.80 5.50
N SER A 1204 -52.24 -31.83 4.74
CA SER A 1204 -51.00 -31.81 3.97
C SER A 1204 -51.27 -31.58 2.49
N ARG A 1205 -50.37 -30.88 1.81
CA ARG A 1205 -50.40 -30.67 0.36
C ARG A 1205 -49.06 -31.03 -0.26
N PHE A 1206 -49.11 -31.73 -1.40
CA PHE A 1206 -47.94 -32.08 -2.20
C PHE A 1206 -48.11 -31.53 -3.61
N ARG A 1207 -47.09 -30.85 -4.15
CA ARG A 1207 -47.05 -30.50 -5.58
C ARG A 1207 -45.78 -30.99 -6.24
N ALA A 1208 -45.90 -31.31 -7.52
CA ALA A 1208 -44.80 -31.72 -8.36
C ALA A 1208 -44.91 -31.04 -9.72
N GLN A 1209 -43.83 -30.39 -10.17
CA GLN A 1209 -43.71 -29.82 -11.51
C GLN A 1209 -42.42 -30.34 -12.16
N ILE A 1210 -42.56 -31.02 -13.30
CA ILE A 1210 -41.44 -31.61 -14.05
C ILE A 1210 -41.52 -31.10 -15.48
N ASN A 1211 -40.44 -30.48 -15.95
CA ASN A 1211 -40.22 -30.15 -17.36
C ASN A 1211 -38.96 -30.90 -17.81
N LEU A 1212 -39.08 -31.76 -18.81
CA LEU A 1212 -37.99 -32.63 -19.26
C LEU A 1212 -37.90 -32.63 -20.78
N GLN A 1213 -36.75 -32.27 -21.33
CA GLN A 1213 -36.43 -32.57 -22.73
C GLN A 1213 -35.94 -34.01 -22.83
N PHE A 1214 -36.77 -34.90 -23.38
CA PHE A 1214 -36.44 -36.33 -23.44
C PHE A 1214 -35.94 -36.77 -24.83
N LEU A 1215 -36.19 -35.98 -25.88
CA LEU A 1215 -35.61 -36.09 -27.22
C LEU A 1215 -35.33 -34.68 -27.76
N LYS A 1216 -34.49 -34.57 -28.81
CA LYS A 1216 -34.03 -33.29 -29.38
C LYS A 1216 -35.15 -32.28 -29.66
N TYR A 1217 -36.32 -32.77 -30.09
CA TYR A 1217 -37.49 -31.95 -30.44
C TYR A 1217 -38.71 -32.19 -29.54
N TYR A 1218 -38.59 -32.99 -28.48
CA TYR A 1218 -39.72 -33.37 -27.63
C TYR A 1218 -39.51 -32.98 -26.16
N PHE A 1219 -40.52 -32.31 -25.61
CA PHE A 1219 -40.57 -31.84 -24.23
C PHE A 1219 -41.77 -32.46 -23.52
N LEU A 1220 -41.55 -32.95 -22.30
CA LEU A 1220 -42.57 -33.46 -21.40
C LEU A 1220 -42.78 -32.43 -20.28
N HIS A 1221 -44.04 -32.08 -20.07
CA HIS A 1221 -44.52 -31.20 -19.01
C HIS A 1221 -45.44 -32.00 -18.11
N LEU A 1222 -45.11 -32.10 -16.82
CA LEU A 1222 -45.97 -32.69 -15.80
C LEU A 1222 -46.15 -31.67 -14.68
N ASN A 1223 -47.37 -31.46 -14.23
CA ASN A 1223 -47.67 -30.64 -13.06
C ASN A 1223 -48.82 -31.28 -12.29
N GLY A 1224 -48.72 -31.40 -10.97
CA GLY A 1224 -49.79 -31.99 -10.16
C GLY A 1224 -49.81 -31.45 -8.75
N GLU A 1225 -50.99 -31.46 -8.15
CA GLU A 1225 -51.27 -31.01 -6.79
C GLU A 1225 -52.22 -31.99 -6.10
N LEU A 1226 -51.83 -32.45 -4.90
CA LEU A 1226 -52.53 -33.45 -4.12
C LEU A 1226 -52.73 -32.94 -2.68
N PHE A 1227 -53.97 -32.96 -2.20
CA PHE A 1227 -54.35 -32.66 -0.82
C PHE A 1227 -54.66 -33.95 -0.06
N ASN A 1228 -54.08 -34.10 1.14
CA ASN A 1228 -54.31 -35.25 2.00
C ASN A 1228 -55.23 -34.88 3.16
N ASN A 1229 -56.54 -34.74 2.89
CA ASN A 1229 -57.57 -34.49 3.90
C ASN A 1229 -58.96 -34.93 3.38
N LYS A 1230 -59.81 -35.48 4.25
CA LYS A 1230 -61.17 -35.97 3.94
C LYS A 1230 -62.18 -34.85 3.58
N LEU A 1231 -61.87 -33.60 3.92
CA LEU A 1231 -62.72 -32.40 3.74
C LEU A 1231 -62.30 -31.53 2.55
N TYR A 1232 -61.18 -31.83 1.88
CA TYR A 1232 -60.76 -31.11 0.67
C TYR A 1232 -61.19 -31.86 -0.59
N HIS A 1233 -61.67 -31.10 -1.58
CA HIS A 1233 -62.47 -31.60 -2.69
C HIS A 1233 -61.84 -31.38 -4.08
N SER A 1234 -60.52 -31.19 -4.19
CA SER A 1234 -59.88 -31.00 -5.50
C SER A 1234 -58.41 -31.43 -5.51
N ASN A 1235 -58.08 -32.52 -6.21
CA ASN A 1235 -56.72 -32.84 -6.63
C ASN A 1235 -56.58 -32.59 -8.15
N SER A 1236 -55.39 -32.23 -8.62
CA SER A 1236 -55.17 -31.97 -10.05
C SER A 1236 -53.92 -32.64 -10.60
N LEU A 1237 -54.01 -33.09 -11.85
CA LEU A 1237 -52.88 -33.61 -12.61
C LEU A 1237 -52.93 -33.08 -14.05
N ASN A 1238 -51.82 -32.51 -14.48
CA ASN A 1238 -51.62 -31.91 -15.79
C ASN A 1238 -50.44 -32.60 -16.48
N ILE A 1239 -50.66 -33.08 -17.70
CA ILE A 1239 -49.67 -33.76 -18.53
C ILE A 1239 -49.68 -33.10 -19.90
N GLY A 1240 -48.50 -32.67 -20.37
CA GLY A 1240 -48.31 -32.06 -21.67
C GLY A 1240 -47.10 -32.65 -22.39
N VAL A 1241 -47.22 -32.83 -23.70
CA VAL A 1241 -46.09 -33.19 -24.58
C VAL A 1241 -46.05 -32.19 -25.72
N THR A 1242 -44.90 -31.54 -25.87
CA THR A 1242 -44.63 -30.58 -26.94
C THR A 1242 -43.63 -31.17 -27.91
N TYR A 1243 -43.98 -31.17 -29.19
CA TYR A 1243 -43.10 -31.50 -30.30
C TYR A 1243 -42.84 -30.24 -31.14
N HIS A 1244 -41.59 -29.79 -31.20
CA HIS A 1244 -41.19 -28.70 -32.09
C HIS A 1244 -40.90 -29.25 -33.49
N ILE A 1245 -41.54 -28.64 -34.50
CA ILE A 1245 -41.41 -29.03 -35.90
C ILE A 1245 -40.01 -28.62 -36.39
N LYS A 1246 -39.42 -29.48 -37.21
CA LYS A 1246 -38.05 -29.34 -37.71
C LYS A 1246 -37.91 -28.27 -38.78
#